data_AF-A0A959MAB2-F1
#
_entry.id   AF-A0A959MAB2-F1
#
_cell.length_a   1.000
_cell.length_b   1.000
_cell.length_c   1.000
_cell.angle_alpha   90.00
_cell.angle_beta   90.00
_cell.angle_gamma   90.00
#
_symmetry.space_group_name_H-M   'P 1'
#
loop_
_entity.id
_entity.type
_entity.pdbx_description
1 polymer ?
#
loop_
_entity_poly.entity_id
_entity_poly.type
_entity_poly.pdbx_seq_one_letter_code
_entity_poly.pdbx_strand_id
1 'polypeptide(L)'
;MYVDIFQKCRDFTRADDVKEAGYYPYFRAIEENEGPVVRIEGREVIMAGSNNYLGLTGHPRVMEAAKQAIDQYGTSCSGSRYLTGTVSLHEELERELADYMGKEACLLFSTGYQTAQGVIPSLVGRGDYVISDRDNHACIVAANLMAKGAFGEVVRYKHGDMDDLERRMSKLPEDAGKLIVTDGVFSTTGTIVDLPRLTEIAKKYGARMMVDDAHALGVIGKGGRGTASHFGLEDETDLTMGTFSKSLASLGGWVVGDERVINYIKHTSPALIFSASPTPASVASAIEALKIIREEPQRIERLKSNADYLRNGFKEMGYKVIEGVTGVIPVIVGDDTLAFIFWRRLFDAGVFVNAFITPGVMQGYQMMRCSVMATHEKEHLDTILHLFEDIGTQMGLLDKETGSVAAEESREDDENVQSQPLPVDGDVSIREVSGRKGNKEFVRMVWRLHKDEENWIAPIEMDRMRLIDTQKNPFYKHAEIKLFLAERGGEPVGRIAAIVNHIHNRTYDDKLGFFGFFESVNDQNVANALLNAATDWLREKGMNAIRGPVSPSTNDEVGLLIKGFEHIPSALMPWNPPYYLELLENAGFELEKKLLAWHVQYPECMTDKIVRVTAALKQRGKIRIRSLNMKKFPDEVENIKRIYNEAWQPNWGFVPMNDEEMNTLAYELKQIMDPDLVVFAEKEGEDSPIGFALAVPNINQALRKGKPIPPGAKNLPTAIMNLMTNKKKIDAMRIITLGVLPKYQAKGIDAMLYRELMEQGVAKGMEKGEASWVLEDNTMMNRAAEMMNAEAYKVYGVYEKSL
;
A
#
# COMPACT_ATOMS: atom_id res chain seq x y z
N MET A 1 -28.08 33.79 4.44
CA MET A 1 -26.64 33.67 4.11
C MET A 1 -26.54 33.12 2.70
N TYR A 2 -25.81 33.79 1.82
CA TYR A 2 -25.47 33.23 0.51
C TYR A 2 -24.42 32.14 0.70
N VAL A 3 -24.55 31.02 -0.02
CA VAL A 3 -23.51 29.98 -0.04
C VAL A 3 -22.39 30.46 -0.96
N ASP A 4 -21.19 30.69 -0.43
CA ASP A 4 -20.00 31.02 -1.22
C ASP A 4 -19.65 29.81 -2.11
N ILE A 5 -19.58 30.02 -3.43
CA ILE A 5 -19.26 28.97 -4.41
C ILE A 5 -17.89 28.32 -4.17
N PHE A 6 -16.96 29.03 -3.51
CA PHE A 6 -15.65 28.51 -3.14
C PHE A 6 -15.62 27.81 -1.78
N GLN A 7 -16.71 27.86 -0.98
CA GLN A 7 -16.72 27.23 0.34
C GLN A 7 -16.45 25.72 0.24
N LYS A 8 -17.09 25.04 -0.72
CA LYS A 8 -16.83 23.62 -1.02
C LYS A 8 -15.37 23.30 -1.36
N CYS A 9 -14.62 24.27 -1.91
CA CYS A 9 -13.21 24.10 -2.21
C CYS A 9 -12.36 24.20 -0.94
N ARG A 10 -12.74 25.08 0.01
CA ARG A 10 -12.06 25.23 1.31
C ARG A 10 -12.34 24.05 2.24
N ASP A 11 -13.54 23.46 2.14
CA ASP A 11 -13.96 22.33 2.96
C ASP A 11 -13.40 20.98 2.46
N PHE A 12 -12.84 20.93 1.25
CA PHE A 12 -12.29 19.71 0.67
C PHE A 12 -10.87 19.44 1.21
N THR A 13 -10.75 18.53 2.18
CA THR A 13 -9.45 18.13 2.77
C THR A 13 -8.96 16.75 2.33
N ARG A 14 -9.81 15.93 1.70
CA ARG A 14 -9.53 14.50 1.42
C ARG A 14 -8.17 14.27 0.77
N ALA A 15 -7.78 15.09 -0.21
CA ALA A 15 -6.49 14.94 -0.89
C ALA A 15 -5.31 15.32 0.03
N ASP A 16 -5.47 16.35 0.87
CA ASP A 16 -4.43 16.82 1.76
C ASP A 16 -4.23 15.85 2.92
N ASP A 17 -5.30 15.26 3.45
CA ASP A 17 -5.25 14.21 4.46
C ASP A 17 -4.46 12.98 3.95
N VAL A 18 -4.66 12.57 2.69
CA VAL A 18 -3.92 11.42 2.09
C VAL A 18 -2.46 11.77 1.77
N LYS A 19 -2.17 13.03 1.40
CA LYS A 19 -0.78 13.50 1.24
C LYS A 19 -0.04 13.51 2.58
N GLU A 20 -0.67 14.03 3.64
CA GLU A 20 -0.11 14.05 5.00
C GLU A 20 0.16 12.62 5.51
N ALA A 21 -0.69 11.66 5.12
CA ALA A 21 -0.50 10.25 5.42
C ALA A 21 0.57 9.54 4.57
N GLY A 22 1.10 10.17 3.51
CA GLY A 22 2.17 9.62 2.67
C GLY A 22 1.73 8.62 1.58
N TYR A 23 0.42 8.41 1.39
CA TYR A 23 -0.13 7.41 0.45
C TYR A 23 -0.60 8.00 -0.87
N TYR A 24 -0.39 9.30 -1.11
CA TYR A 24 -0.90 9.99 -2.30
C TYR A 24 -0.17 9.54 -3.58
N PRO A 25 -0.88 8.90 -4.54
CA PRO A 25 -0.25 8.34 -5.74
C PRO A 25 -0.13 9.32 -6.90
N TYR A 26 -0.86 10.43 -6.85
CA TYR A 26 -1.08 11.31 -8.00
C TYR A 26 -0.10 12.48 -8.04
N PHE A 27 0.06 13.08 -9.23
CA PHE A 27 0.87 14.29 -9.47
C PHE A 27 2.34 14.17 -9.06
N ARG A 28 2.92 12.97 -9.22
CA ARG A 28 4.36 12.76 -9.01
C ARG A 28 5.12 13.17 -10.27
N ALA A 29 6.09 14.06 -10.11
CA ALA A 29 6.88 14.56 -11.21
C ALA A 29 7.87 13.48 -11.70
N ILE A 30 7.87 13.24 -13.01
CA ILE A 30 8.93 12.47 -13.66
C ILE A 30 10.06 13.45 -13.98
N GLU A 31 11.22 13.22 -13.39
CA GLU A 31 12.42 14.05 -13.55
C GLU A 31 13.16 13.67 -14.84
N GLU A 32 13.26 12.37 -15.11
CA GLU A 32 13.89 11.80 -16.31
C GLU A 32 13.10 10.58 -16.80
N ASN A 33 13.05 10.37 -18.12
CA ASN A 33 12.24 9.32 -18.74
C ASN A 33 13.04 8.57 -19.81
N GLU A 34 13.36 7.31 -19.53
CA GLU A 34 14.03 6.41 -20.47
C GLU A 34 13.08 5.34 -21.05
N GLY A 35 11.77 5.49 -20.82
CA GLY A 35 10.74 4.54 -21.27
C GLY A 35 10.27 3.63 -20.13
N PRO A 36 10.76 2.37 -20.03
CA PRO A 36 10.35 1.43 -19.00
C PRO A 36 10.91 1.77 -17.62
N VAL A 37 11.92 2.64 -17.52
CA VAL A 37 12.49 3.16 -16.27
C VAL A 37 12.44 4.68 -16.29
N VAL A 38 12.02 5.26 -15.16
CA VAL A 38 11.91 6.71 -14.98
C VAL A 38 12.54 7.12 -13.65
N ARG A 39 12.91 8.40 -13.54
CA ARG A 39 13.36 9.00 -12.28
C ARG A 39 12.24 9.79 -11.63
N ILE A 40 11.87 9.44 -10.40
CA ILE A 40 10.84 10.11 -9.60
C ILE A 40 11.38 10.27 -8.18
N GLU A 41 11.37 11.48 -7.63
CA GLU A 41 11.88 11.75 -6.27
C GLU A 41 13.35 11.33 -6.09
N GLY A 42 14.19 11.57 -7.11
CA GLY A 42 15.62 11.25 -7.09
C GLY A 42 15.97 9.75 -7.14
N ARG A 43 14.99 8.86 -7.39
CA ARG A 43 15.21 7.41 -7.53
C ARG A 43 14.70 6.86 -8.85
N GLU A 44 15.31 5.78 -9.31
CA GLU A 44 14.85 5.01 -10.47
C GLU A 44 13.66 4.13 -10.10
N VAL A 45 12.67 4.09 -10.99
CA VAL A 45 11.41 3.38 -10.80
C VAL A 45 10.98 2.76 -12.13
N ILE A 46 10.65 1.46 -12.11
CA ILE A 46 10.08 0.77 -13.27
C ILE A 46 8.67 1.30 -13.53
N MET A 47 8.44 1.80 -14.74
CA MET A 47 7.20 2.45 -15.16
C MET A 47 6.24 1.44 -15.80
N ALA A 48 5.38 0.85 -14.97
CA ALA A 48 4.27 -0.02 -15.39
C ALA A 48 2.91 0.71 -15.32
N GLY A 49 2.91 2.04 -15.48
CA GLY A 49 1.71 2.89 -15.39
C GLY A 49 1.57 3.90 -16.54
N SER A 50 2.27 3.72 -17.65
CA SER A 50 2.26 4.68 -18.76
C SER A 50 1.54 4.13 -20.00
N ASN A 51 0.91 5.03 -20.76
CA ASN A 51 0.26 4.68 -22.03
C ASN A 51 1.23 4.76 -23.24
N ASN A 52 2.54 4.83 -23.01
CA ASN A 52 3.58 4.78 -24.04
C ASN A 52 3.76 3.35 -24.57
N TYR A 53 2.70 2.75 -25.09
CA TYR A 53 2.61 1.32 -25.40
C TYR A 53 3.76 0.80 -26.27
N LEU A 54 4.27 1.60 -27.20
CA LEU A 54 5.33 1.20 -28.12
C LEU A 54 6.72 1.69 -27.73
N GLY A 55 6.83 2.41 -26.61
CA GLY A 55 8.10 2.95 -26.12
C GLY A 55 8.68 4.06 -26.99
N LEU A 56 7.86 4.83 -27.69
CA LEU A 56 8.33 5.75 -28.75
C LEU A 56 8.64 7.17 -28.26
N THR A 57 8.23 7.55 -27.04
CA THR A 57 8.49 8.91 -26.50
C THR A 57 9.98 9.26 -26.40
N GLY A 58 10.84 8.27 -26.12
CA GLY A 58 12.29 8.43 -26.07
C GLY A 58 13.01 8.01 -27.35
N HIS A 59 12.27 7.72 -28.43
CA HIS A 59 12.88 7.17 -29.65
C HIS A 59 13.70 8.24 -30.38
N PRO A 60 14.98 7.99 -30.74
CA PRO A 60 15.86 9.00 -31.34
C PRO A 60 15.28 9.67 -32.60
N ARG A 61 14.68 8.88 -33.50
CA ARG A 61 14.01 9.40 -34.71
C ARG A 61 12.87 10.37 -34.38
N VAL A 62 12.03 10.05 -33.39
CA VAL A 62 10.88 10.88 -32.99
C VAL A 62 11.34 12.20 -32.37
N MET A 63 12.37 12.16 -31.51
CA MET A 63 12.96 13.36 -30.92
C MET A 63 13.62 14.25 -31.97
N GLU A 64 14.30 13.65 -32.95
CA GLU A 64 14.96 14.39 -34.02
C GLU A 64 13.94 15.06 -34.95
N ALA A 65 12.87 14.37 -35.33
CA ALA A 65 11.78 14.95 -36.11
C ALA A 65 11.16 16.18 -35.42
N ALA A 66 10.99 16.13 -34.09
CA ALA A 66 10.50 17.27 -33.32
C ALA A 66 11.44 18.47 -33.40
N LYS A 67 12.76 18.26 -33.22
CA LYS A 67 13.78 19.31 -33.28
C LYS A 67 13.81 19.99 -34.65
N GLN A 68 13.81 19.20 -35.72
CA GLN A 68 13.81 19.72 -37.09
C GLN A 68 12.56 20.55 -37.38
N ALA A 69 11.39 20.12 -36.88
CA ALA A 69 10.18 20.89 -37.02
C ALA A 69 10.21 22.22 -36.23
N ILE A 70 10.87 22.25 -35.06
CA ILE A 70 11.10 23.48 -34.31
C ILE A 70 12.01 24.43 -35.10
N ASP A 71 13.10 23.93 -35.66
CA ASP A 71 14.04 24.75 -36.43
C ASP A 71 13.39 25.34 -37.69
N GLN A 72 12.47 24.61 -38.34
CA GLN A 72 11.82 25.05 -39.57
C GLN A 72 10.56 25.91 -39.34
N TYR A 73 9.68 25.53 -38.42
CA TYR A 73 8.35 26.15 -38.26
C TYR A 73 8.19 26.90 -36.93
N GLY A 74 9.17 26.84 -36.04
CA GLY A 74 9.07 27.37 -34.69
C GLY A 74 8.26 26.47 -33.74
N THR A 75 8.06 26.96 -32.52
CA THR A 75 7.42 26.19 -31.44
C THR A 75 5.89 26.18 -31.48
N SER A 76 5.27 27.08 -32.26
CA SER A 76 3.82 27.26 -32.34
C SER A 76 3.40 27.88 -33.68
N CYS A 77 2.22 27.53 -34.18
CA CYS A 77 1.62 28.15 -35.36
C CYS A 77 0.87 29.47 -35.04
N SER A 78 0.65 29.79 -33.75
CA SER A 78 -0.05 31.00 -33.30
C SER A 78 -1.42 31.25 -33.98
N GLY A 79 -2.16 30.20 -34.32
CA GLY A 79 -3.46 30.30 -34.99
C GLY A 79 -4.23 28.99 -35.04
N SER A 80 -5.53 29.06 -35.38
CA SER A 80 -6.36 27.87 -35.60
C SER A 80 -6.20 27.31 -37.00
N ARG A 81 -6.54 26.04 -37.18
CA ARG A 81 -6.49 25.36 -38.50
C ARG A 81 -7.35 26.05 -39.56
N TYR A 82 -8.41 26.76 -39.15
CA TYR A 82 -9.31 27.50 -40.03
C TYR A 82 -8.69 28.76 -40.64
N LEU A 83 -7.68 29.33 -39.97
CA LEU A 83 -7.00 30.57 -40.40
C LEU A 83 -5.52 30.28 -40.70
N THR A 84 -4.61 30.81 -39.88
CA THR A 84 -3.16 30.79 -40.10
C THR A 84 -2.44 29.61 -39.44
N GLY A 85 -3.18 28.72 -38.76
CA GLY A 85 -2.61 27.64 -37.95
C GLY A 85 -2.20 26.38 -38.71
N THR A 86 -2.36 26.34 -40.03
CA THR A 86 -2.04 25.16 -40.84
C THR A 86 -0.65 25.28 -41.46
N VAL A 87 0.26 24.37 -41.11
CA VAL A 87 1.53 24.14 -41.82
C VAL A 87 1.50 22.81 -42.57
N SER A 88 2.38 22.64 -43.56
CA SER A 88 2.46 21.45 -44.44
C SER A 88 2.47 20.10 -43.68
N LEU A 89 3.12 20.05 -42.52
CA LEU A 89 3.15 18.85 -41.67
C LEU A 89 1.75 18.38 -41.24
N HIS A 90 0.81 19.30 -41.04
CA HIS A 90 -0.56 18.92 -40.66
C HIS A 90 -1.24 18.14 -41.79
N GLU A 91 -1.11 18.63 -43.02
CA GLU A 91 -1.71 17.98 -44.19
C GLU A 91 -0.99 16.67 -44.52
N GLU A 92 0.32 16.59 -44.29
CA GLU A 92 1.07 15.33 -44.38
C GLU A 92 0.53 14.30 -43.39
N LEU A 93 0.46 14.63 -42.11
CA LEU A 93 -0.05 13.70 -41.09
C LEU A 93 -1.50 13.29 -41.36
N GLU A 94 -2.35 14.20 -41.83
CA GLU A 94 -3.73 13.88 -42.21
C GLU A 94 -3.76 12.83 -43.34
N ARG A 95 -2.95 12.98 -44.39
CA ARG A 95 -2.85 11.99 -45.47
C ARG A 95 -2.30 10.65 -44.97
N GLU A 96 -1.23 10.68 -44.18
CA GLU A 96 -0.58 9.46 -43.66
C GLU A 96 -1.48 8.68 -42.71
N LEU A 97 -2.27 9.35 -41.87
CA LEU A 97 -3.26 8.70 -40.99
C LEU A 97 -4.46 8.16 -41.77
N ALA A 98 -4.99 8.92 -42.75
CA ALA A 98 -6.07 8.45 -43.60
C ALA A 98 -5.67 7.16 -44.35
N ASP A 99 -4.48 7.16 -44.97
CA ASP A 99 -3.91 5.99 -45.63
C ASP A 99 -3.67 4.83 -44.65
N TYR A 100 -3.13 5.11 -43.46
CA TYR A 100 -2.85 4.07 -42.46
C TYR A 100 -4.11 3.37 -42.00
N MET A 101 -5.18 4.14 -41.77
CA MET A 101 -6.47 3.66 -41.29
C MET A 101 -7.37 3.13 -42.42
N GLY A 102 -6.97 3.29 -43.69
CA GLY A 102 -7.76 2.87 -44.85
C GLY A 102 -9.03 3.70 -45.05
N LYS A 103 -8.99 5.00 -44.77
CA LYS A 103 -10.12 5.94 -44.91
C LYS A 103 -9.79 7.06 -45.89
N GLU A 104 -10.82 7.74 -46.38
CA GLU A 104 -10.68 8.77 -47.42
C GLU A 104 -9.98 10.03 -46.90
N ALA A 105 -10.27 10.44 -45.66
CA ALA A 105 -9.72 11.66 -45.08
C ALA A 105 -9.47 11.56 -43.57
N CYS A 106 -8.62 12.44 -43.07
CA CYS A 106 -8.34 12.64 -41.66
C CYS A 106 -8.40 14.13 -41.30
N LEU A 107 -8.75 14.42 -40.05
CA LEU A 107 -8.71 15.77 -39.49
C LEU A 107 -8.07 15.76 -38.10
N LEU A 108 -7.14 16.69 -37.87
CA LEU A 108 -6.42 16.81 -36.59
C LEU A 108 -7.06 17.83 -35.64
N PHE A 109 -7.01 17.52 -34.35
CA PHE A 109 -7.39 18.37 -33.23
C PHE A 109 -6.21 18.54 -32.25
N SER A 110 -6.24 19.57 -31.39
CA SER A 110 -5.13 19.89 -30.49
C SER A 110 -4.92 18.86 -29.38
N THR A 111 -5.92 18.04 -29.06
CA THR A 111 -5.84 16.90 -28.13
C THR A 111 -6.86 15.82 -28.51
N GLY A 112 -6.62 14.56 -28.13
CA GLY A 112 -7.63 13.50 -28.25
C GLY A 112 -8.93 13.79 -27.49
N TYR A 113 -8.86 14.51 -26.38
CA TYR A 113 -10.05 14.93 -25.63
C TYR A 113 -10.92 15.89 -26.45
N GLN A 114 -10.28 16.88 -27.10
CA GLN A 114 -10.96 17.84 -27.97
C GLN A 114 -11.49 17.21 -29.26
N THR A 115 -10.93 16.10 -29.73
CA THR A 115 -11.48 15.40 -30.90
C THR A 115 -12.94 15.00 -30.67
N ALA A 116 -13.25 14.36 -29.54
CA ALA A 116 -14.63 13.98 -29.23
C ALA A 116 -15.55 15.21 -29.13
N GLN A 117 -15.08 16.26 -28.44
CA GLN A 117 -15.80 17.54 -28.30
C GLN A 117 -15.97 18.28 -29.63
N GLY A 118 -15.11 18.01 -30.60
CA GLY A 118 -15.15 18.62 -31.92
C GLY A 118 -16.05 17.86 -32.89
N VAL A 119 -16.10 16.55 -32.79
CA VAL A 119 -16.81 15.67 -33.74
C VAL A 119 -18.28 15.52 -33.35
N ILE A 120 -18.57 15.02 -32.15
CA ILE A 120 -19.92 14.59 -31.74
C ILE A 120 -20.94 15.75 -31.78
N PRO A 121 -20.71 16.90 -31.13
CA PRO A 121 -21.69 18.00 -31.16
C PRO A 121 -21.78 18.72 -32.51
N SER A 122 -20.86 18.47 -33.45
CA SER A 122 -20.95 19.03 -34.81
C SER A 122 -21.86 18.18 -35.70
N LEU A 123 -22.00 16.88 -35.41
CA LEU A 123 -22.77 15.94 -36.21
C LEU A 123 -24.20 15.73 -35.72
N VAL A 124 -24.48 16.00 -34.44
CA VAL A 124 -25.80 15.74 -33.83
C VAL A 124 -26.49 17.05 -33.47
N GLY A 125 -27.67 17.27 -34.05
CA GLY A 125 -28.52 18.43 -33.79
C GLY A 125 -29.93 18.05 -33.36
N ARG A 126 -30.87 18.98 -33.55
CA ARG A 126 -32.27 18.79 -33.18
C ARG A 126 -32.88 17.62 -33.95
N GLY A 127 -33.34 16.61 -33.20
CA GLY A 127 -33.97 15.40 -33.74
C GLY A 127 -33.01 14.23 -33.91
N ASP A 128 -31.71 14.44 -33.71
CA ASP A 128 -30.68 13.41 -33.78
C ASP A 128 -30.33 12.86 -32.39
N TYR A 129 -29.79 11.64 -32.35
CA TYR A 129 -29.47 10.91 -31.13
C TYR A 129 -28.00 10.47 -31.11
N VAL A 130 -27.32 10.75 -29.99
CA VAL A 130 -26.08 10.06 -29.62
C VAL A 130 -26.44 8.88 -28.72
N ILE A 131 -25.98 7.69 -29.09
CA ILE A 131 -26.13 6.48 -28.30
C ILE A 131 -24.77 6.08 -27.75
N SER A 132 -24.62 6.06 -26.42
CA SER A 132 -23.30 6.04 -25.78
C SER A 132 -23.21 5.03 -24.65
N ASP A 133 -22.13 4.25 -24.63
CA ASP A 133 -21.82 3.35 -23.52
C ASP A 133 -21.70 4.14 -22.21
N ARG A 134 -22.08 3.53 -21.09
CA ARG A 134 -21.99 4.18 -19.78
C ARG A 134 -20.56 4.43 -19.33
N ASP A 135 -19.61 3.60 -19.74
CA ASP A 135 -18.23 3.66 -19.26
C ASP A 135 -17.26 4.22 -20.31
N ASN A 136 -17.81 4.79 -21.40
CA ASN A 136 -17.05 5.57 -22.37
C ASN A 136 -16.17 6.62 -21.69
N HIS A 137 -15.03 6.91 -22.33
CA HIS A 137 -14.08 7.88 -21.82
C HIS A 137 -14.72 9.26 -21.56
N ALA A 138 -14.18 9.98 -20.57
CA ALA A 138 -14.70 11.27 -20.14
C ALA A 138 -14.80 12.32 -21.27
N CYS A 139 -13.98 12.21 -22.33
CA CYS A 139 -14.07 13.09 -23.50
C CYS A 139 -15.39 12.90 -24.26
N ILE A 140 -15.83 11.65 -24.47
CA ILE A 140 -17.11 11.31 -25.10
C ILE A 140 -18.25 11.74 -24.18
N VAL A 141 -18.15 11.49 -22.88
CA VAL A 141 -19.17 11.94 -21.91
C VAL A 141 -19.34 13.46 -21.94
N ALA A 142 -18.25 14.22 -21.98
CA ALA A 142 -18.29 15.68 -22.10
C ALA A 142 -18.87 16.13 -23.44
N ALA A 143 -18.50 15.47 -24.54
CA ALA A 143 -19.03 15.74 -25.87
C ALA A 143 -20.54 15.42 -25.98
N ASN A 144 -21.02 14.38 -25.31
CA ASN A 144 -22.45 14.06 -25.19
C ASN A 144 -23.20 15.19 -24.48
N LEU A 145 -22.64 15.73 -23.39
CA LEU A 145 -23.24 16.88 -22.70
C LEU A 145 -23.28 18.13 -23.59
N MET A 146 -22.24 18.35 -24.41
CA MET A 146 -22.21 19.42 -25.40
C MET A 146 -23.26 19.21 -26.49
N ALA A 147 -23.39 17.99 -27.04
CA ALA A 147 -24.39 17.65 -28.05
C ALA A 147 -25.80 17.86 -27.51
N LYS A 148 -26.05 17.46 -26.25
CA LYS A 148 -27.31 17.74 -25.56
C LYS A 148 -27.57 19.24 -25.39
N GLY A 149 -26.54 20.00 -25.03
CA GLY A 149 -26.61 21.47 -24.99
C GLY A 149 -26.86 22.11 -26.35
N ALA A 150 -26.45 21.45 -27.43
CA ALA A 150 -26.66 21.83 -28.83
C ALA A 150 -27.94 21.23 -29.45
N PHE A 151 -28.93 20.87 -28.61
CA PHE A 151 -30.25 20.36 -28.99
C PHE A 151 -30.31 18.91 -29.50
N GLY A 152 -29.22 18.15 -29.44
CA GLY A 152 -29.24 16.70 -29.66
C GLY A 152 -29.79 15.93 -28.46
N GLU A 153 -30.16 14.68 -28.67
CA GLU A 153 -30.57 13.77 -27.60
C GLU A 153 -29.47 12.75 -27.27
N VAL A 154 -29.36 12.35 -26.00
CA VAL A 154 -28.35 11.38 -25.55
C VAL A 154 -29.01 10.20 -24.87
N VAL A 155 -28.74 9.00 -25.38
CA VAL A 155 -29.25 7.73 -24.87
C VAL A 155 -28.09 6.87 -24.41
N ARG A 156 -28.09 6.50 -23.12
CA ARG A 156 -27.03 5.66 -22.55
C ARG A 156 -27.50 4.21 -22.38
N TYR A 157 -26.66 3.27 -22.79
CA TYR A 157 -26.83 1.83 -22.54
C TYR A 157 -25.80 1.33 -21.52
N LYS A 158 -26.10 0.22 -20.84
CA LYS A 158 -25.20 -0.40 -19.86
C LYS A 158 -23.87 -0.82 -20.51
N HIS A 159 -22.78 -0.70 -19.76
CA HIS A 159 -21.44 -1.00 -20.26
C HIS A 159 -21.34 -2.40 -20.88
N GLY A 160 -20.95 -2.47 -22.16
CA GLY A 160 -20.78 -3.73 -22.90
C GLY A 160 -22.06 -4.54 -23.16
N ASP A 161 -23.24 -4.02 -22.82
CA ASP A 161 -24.52 -4.74 -22.92
C ASP A 161 -25.21 -4.42 -24.26
N MET A 162 -24.94 -5.27 -25.26
CA MET A 162 -25.51 -5.13 -26.60
C MET A 162 -27.03 -5.32 -26.63
N ASP A 163 -27.60 -6.05 -25.68
CA ASP A 163 -29.05 -6.25 -25.58
C ASP A 163 -29.77 -5.02 -25.00
N ASP A 164 -29.15 -4.32 -24.02
CA ASP A 164 -29.62 -2.99 -23.63
C ASP A 164 -29.45 -1.99 -24.77
N LEU A 165 -28.32 -1.99 -25.48
CA LEU A 165 -28.14 -1.15 -26.67
C LEU A 165 -29.30 -1.36 -27.66
N GLU A 166 -29.55 -2.60 -28.09
CA GLU A 166 -30.63 -2.90 -29.03
C GLU A 166 -32.02 -2.50 -28.49
N ARG A 167 -32.31 -2.77 -27.21
CA ARG A 167 -33.56 -2.36 -26.56
C ARG A 167 -33.72 -0.83 -26.52
N ARG A 168 -32.63 -0.08 -26.36
CA ARG A 168 -32.66 1.39 -26.40
C ARG A 168 -32.89 1.89 -27.82
N MET A 169 -32.18 1.31 -28.80
CA MET A 169 -32.29 1.66 -30.22
C MET A 169 -33.70 1.44 -30.77
N SER A 170 -34.35 0.33 -30.42
CA SER A 170 -35.72 0.00 -30.87
C SER A 170 -36.82 0.99 -30.44
N LYS A 171 -36.51 1.90 -29.51
CA LYS A 171 -37.45 2.93 -29.02
C LYS A 171 -37.25 4.28 -29.68
N LEU A 172 -36.22 4.42 -30.51
CA LEU A 172 -35.90 5.68 -31.18
C LEU A 172 -36.73 5.83 -32.47
N PRO A 173 -37.09 7.06 -32.88
CA PRO A 173 -37.79 7.27 -34.14
C PRO A 173 -37.00 6.71 -35.33
N GLU A 174 -37.66 6.04 -36.27
CA GLU A 174 -37.00 5.43 -37.43
C GLU A 174 -36.30 6.47 -38.31
N ASP A 175 -36.93 7.64 -38.49
CA ASP A 175 -36.48 8.76 -39.33
C ASP A 175 -35.42 9.68 -38.69
N ALA A 176 -35.11 9.48 -37.41
CA ALA A 176 -34.08 10.26 -36.70
C ALA A 176 -32.65 9.85 -37.08
N GLY A 177 -31.73 10.82 -37.16
CA GLY A 177 -30.30 10.56 -37.24
C GLY A 177 -29.78 9.92 -35.95
N LYS A 178 -28.95 8.88 -36.07
CA LYS A 178 -28.43 8.10 -34.93
C LYS A 178 -26.93 7.90 -35.08
N LEU A 179 -26.18 8.30 -34.06
CA LEU A 179 -24.74 8.08 -33.96
C LEU A 179 -24.44 7.26 -32.71
N ILE A 180 -24.00 6.01 -32.89
CA ILE A 180 -23.49 5.18 -31.80
C ILE A 180 -22.03 5.56 -31.57
N VAL A 181 -21.66 5.88 -30.33
CA VAL A 181 -20.30 6.29 -29.95
C VAL A 181 -19.79 5.37 -28.84
N THR A 182 -18.63 4.75 -29.05
CA THR A 182 -18.01 3.83 -28.09
C THR A 182 -16.49 3.98 -28.05
N ASP A 183 -15.88 3.75 -26.90
CA ASP A 183 -14.47 3.36 -26.82
C ASP A 183 -14.30 2.03 -27.56
N GLY A 184 -13.24 1.89 -28.35
CA GLY A 184 -12.84 0.62 -28.95
C GLY A 184 -12.18 -0.31 -27.93
N VAL A 185 -11.26 0.27 -27.14
CA VAL A 185 -10.64 -0.36 -25.96
C VAL A 185 -10.92 0.52 -24.74
N PHE A 186 -11.62 -0.02 -23.74
CA PHE A 186 -11.96 0.70 -22.52
C PHE A 186 -10.73 0.87 -21.62
N SER A 187 -10.39 2.12 -21.30
CA SER A 187 -9.10 2.47 -20.69
C SER A 187 -8.87 1.89 -19.28
N THR A 188 -9.94 1.65 -18.52
CA THR A 188 -9.86 1.15 -17.14
C THR A 188 -9.64 -0.35 -17.11
N THR A 189 -10.37 -1.09 -17.94
CA THR A 189 -10.42 -2.56 -17.93
C THR A 189 -9.53 -3.20 -18.98
N GLY A 190 -9.16 -2.46 -20.04
CA GLY A 190 -8.46 -3.00 -21.20
C GLY A 190 -9.33 -3.90 -22.08
N THR A 191 -10.66 -3.96 -21.85
CA THR A 191 -11.61 -4.76 -22.63
C THR A 191 -11.89 -4.10 -23.97
N ILE A 192 -12.17 -4.94 -24.97
CA ILE A 192 -12.50 -4.50 -26.34
C ILE A 192 -14.03 -4.53 -26.48
N VAL A 193 -14.61 -3.52 -27.14
CA VAL A 193 -16.05 -3.52 -27.47
C VAL A 193 -16.41 -4.69 -28.39
N ASP A 194 -17.61 -5.25 -28.23
CA ASP A 194 -18.19 -6.21 -29.17
C ASP A 194 -18.63 -5.48 -30.47
N LEU A 195 -17.63 -5.08 -31.25
CA LEU A 195 -17.84 -4.34 -32.49
C LEU A 195 -18.68 -5.11 -33.53
N PRO A 196 -18.54 -6.45 -33.70
CA PRO A 196 -19.41 -7.22 -34.59
C PRO A 196 -20.89 -7.06 -34.25
N ARG A 197 -21.28 -7.28 -32.99
CA ARG A 197 -22.68 -7.16 -32.59
C ARG A 197 -23.18 -5.72 -32.65
N LEU A 198 -22.33 -4.75 -32.30
CA LEU A 198 -22.64 -3.32 -32.41
C LEU A 198 -22.92 -2.93 -33.87
N THR A 199 -22.13 -3.45 -34.82
CA THR A 199 -22.29 -3.22 -36.26
C THR A 199 -23.61 -3.80 -36.78
N GLU A 200 -23.99 -5.01 -36.35
CA GLU A 200 -25.29 -5.59 -36.68
C GLU A 200 -26.46 -4.69 -36.23
N ILE A 201 -26.39 -4.20 -35.00
CA ILE A 201 -27.40 -3.30 -34.43
C ILE A 201 -27.42 -1.97 -35.18
N ALA A 202 -26.26 -1.38 -35.46
CA ALA A 202 -26.14 -0.13 -36.19
C ALA A 202 -26.83 -0.23 -37.56
N LYS A 203 -26.53 -1.28 -38.32
CA LYS A 203 -27.18 -1.56 -39.62
C LYS A 203 -28.69 -1.73 -39.49
N LYS A 204 -29.14 -2.52 -38.50
CA LYS A 204 -30.57 -2.81 -38.29
C LYS A 204 -31.40 -1.55 -38.04
N TYR A 205 -30.84 -0.57 -37.33
CA TYR A 205 -31.56 0.67 -36.95
C TYR A 205 -31.11 1.91 -37.74
N GLY A 206 -30.34 1.73 -38.83
CA GLY A 206 -29.86 2.81 -39.69
C GLY A 206 -28.96 3.83 -38.97
N ALA A 207 -28.17 3.39 -38.00
CA ALA A 207 -27.26 4.23 -37.24
C ALA A 207 -25.85 4.23 -37.82
N ARG A 208 -25.15 5.35 -37.67
CA ARG A 208 -23.71 5.48 -37.92
C ARG A 208 -22.92 5.20 -36.66
N MET A 209 -21.65 4.83 -36.80
CA MET A 209 -20.76 4.46 -35.70
C MET A 209 -19.51 5.32 -35.64
N MET A 210 -19.14 5.71 -34.43
CA MET A 210 -17.88 6.36 -34.11
C MET A 210 -17.15 5.60 -33.01
N VAL A 211 -15.92 5.16 -33.28
CA VAL A 211 -15.10 4.39 -32.35
C VAL A 211 -13.90 5.22 -31.88
N ASP A 212 -13.67 5.32 -30.57
CA ASP A 212 -12.44 5.89 -30.00
C ASP A 212 -11.36 4.81 -29.81
N ASP A 213 -10.37 4.84 -30.70
CA ASP A 213 -9.24 3.93 -30.75
C ASP A 213 -7.97 4.50 -30.09
N ALA A 214 -8.11 5.47 -29.18
CA ALA A 214 -6.97 6.00 -28.43
C ALA A 214 -6.17 4.91 -27.70
N HIS A 215 -6.82 3.85 -27.19
CA HIS A 215 -6.15 2.70 -26.56
C HIS A 215 -5.93 1.49 -27.49
N ALA A 216 -6.33 1.59 -28.76
CA ALA A 216 -6.29 0.49 -29.72
C ALA A 216 -5.22 0.69 -30.81
N LEU A 217 -5.03 1.92 -31.30
CA LEU A 217 -4.01 2.21 -32.31
C LEU A 217 -2.61 1.88 -31.77
N GLY A 218 -1.84 1.13 -32.55
CA GLY A 218 -0.53 0.59 -32.18
C GLY A 218 -0.59 -0.55 -31.14
N VAL A 219 -1.77 -1.06 -30.80
CA VAL A 219 -1.94 -2.08 -29.75
C VAL A 219 -2.62 -3.34 -30.29
N ILE A 220 -3.71 -3.19 -31.06
CA ILE A 220 -4.48 -4.30 -31.64
C ILE A 220 -4.74 -4.08 -33.13
N GLY A 221 -5.22 -5.12 -33.80
CA GLY A 221 -5.54 -5.10 -35.23
C GLY A 221 -4.32 -5.29 -36.13
N LYS A 222 -4.57 -5.52 -37.43
CA LYS A 222 -3.51 -5.80 -38.38
C LYS A 222 -2.56 -4.60 -38.49
N GLY A 223 -1.29 -4.83 -38.16
CA GLY A 223 -0.27 -3.77 -38.14
C GLY A 223 -0.56 -2.65 -37.14
N GLY A 224 -1.43 -2.88 -36.14
CA GLY A 224 -1.75 -1.91 -35.09
C GLY A 224 -2.86 -0.91 -35.46
N ARG A 225 -3.66 -1.19 -36.49
CA ARG A 225 -4.69 -0.27 -36.98
C ARG A 225 -5.90 -0.07 -36.06
N GLY A 226 -5.97 -0.76 -34.92
CA GLY A 226 -7.01 -0.56 -33.93
C GLY A 226 -8.19 -1.53 -34.05
N THR A 227 -9.32 -1.14 -33.47
CA THR A 227 -10.43 -2.04 -33.13
C THR A 227 -11.15 -2.56 -34.37
N ALA A 228 -11.44 -1.70 -35.34
CA ALA A 228 -12.10 -2.11 -36.58
C ALA A 228 -11.28 -3.17 -37.33
N SER A 229 -9.96 -2.97 -37.41
CA SER A 229 -9.04 -3.91 -38.06
C SER A 229 -8.80 -5.20 -37.27
N HIS A 230 -9.03 -5.18 -35.95
CA HIS A 230 -9.02 -6.39 -35.15
C HIS A 230 -10.13 -7.37 -35.54
N PHE A 231 -11.30 -6.83 -35.91
CA PHE A 231 -12.47 -7.63 -36.30
C PHE A 231 -12.68 -7.75 -37.82
N GLY A 232 -11.92 -7.04 -38.64
CA GLY A 232 -12.14 -7.00 -40.09
C GLY A 232 -13.38 -6.19 -40.49
N LEU A 233 -13.69 -5.14 -39.73
CA LEU A 233 -14.88 -4.28 -39.87
C LEU A 233 -14.50 -2.83 -40.21
N GLU A 234 -13.36 -2.61 -40.87
CA GLU A 234 -12.88 -1.29 -41.27
C GLU A 234 -13.88 -0.53 -42.15
N ASP A 235 -14.49 -1.21 -43.12
CA ASP A 235 -15.47 -0.61 -44.05
C ASP A 235 -16.81 -0.28 -43.36
N GLU A 236 -17.13 -0.98 -42.28
CA GLU A 236 -18.39 -0.82 -41.55
C GLU A 236 -18.32 0.27 -40.47
N THR A 237 -17.11 0.65 -40.05
CA THR A 237 -16.90 1.68 -39.03
C THR A 237 -16.82 3.06 -39.69
N ASP A 238 -17.84 3.91 -39.53
CA ASP A 238 -17.94 5.19 -40.26
C ASP A 238 -16.85 6.18 -39.84
N LEU A 239 -16.64 6.34 -38.53
CA LEU A 239 -15.64 7.24 -37.96
C LEU A 239 -14.77 6.51 -36.95
N THR A 240 -13.45 6.70 -37.04
CA THR A 240 -12.51 6.31 -35.99
C THR A 240 -11.79 7.54 -35.50
N MET A 241 -11.74 7.75 -34.19
CA MET A 241 -10.94 8.80 -33.58
C MET A 241 -9.82 8.23 -32.72
N GLY A 242 -8.85 9.08 -32.38
CA GLY A 242 -7.83 8.73 -31.41
C GLY A 242 -7.01 9.92 -30.93
N THR A 243 -5.89 9.61 -30.30
CA THR A 243 -4.97 10.57 -29.69
C THR A 243 -3.54 10.35 -30.18
N PHE A 244 -2.72 11.40 -30.14
CA PHE A 244 -1.27 11.25 -30.31
C PHE A 244 -0.56 10.88 -28.99
N SER A 245 -1.21 11.11 -27.85
CA SER A 245 -0.62 11.04 -26.49
C SER A 245 -0.33 9.66 -25.94
N LYS A 246 -0.34 8.64 -26.79
CA LYS A 246 -0.18 7.23 -26.43
C LYS A 246 0.81 6.58 -27.40
N SER A 247 0.36 5.69 -28.27
CA SER A 247 1.22 4.97 -29.21
C SER A 247 1.97 5.87 -30.21
N LEU A 248 1.44 7.04 -30.55
CA LEU A 248 2.08 8.02 -31.45
C LEU A 248 3.02 9.00 -30.73
N ALA A 249 3.24 8.83 -29.42
CA ALA A 249 4.27 9.51 -28.65
C ALA A 249 4.33 11.04 -28.78
N SER A 250 3.17 11.70 -28.87
CA SER A 250 3.09 13.15 -29.10
C SER A 250 1.82 13.78 -28.52
N LEU A 251 1.53 15.06 -28.74
CA LEU A 251 0.31 15.74 -28.30
C LEU A 251 -0.60 16.11 -29.49
N GLY A 252 -1.85 15.67 -29.43
CA GLY A 252 -2.87 15.96 -30.44
C GLY A 252 -3.94 14.89 -30.50
N GLY A 253 -4.89 15.05 -31.41
CA GLY A 253 -5.97 14.11 -31.66
C GLY A 253 -6.33 14.07 -33.14
N TRP A 254 -7.05 13.03 -33.55
CA TRP A 254 -7.38 12.81 -34.95
C TRP A 254 -8.70 12.09 -35.10
N VAL A 255 -9.38 12.31 -36.23
CA VAL A 255 -10.55 11.54 -36.66
C VAL A 255 -10.42 11.22 -38.15
N VAL A 256 -10.73 10.00 -38.55
CA VAL A 256 -10.75 9.54 -39.94
C VAL A 256 -12.15 9.06 -40.34
N GLY A 257 -12.45 9.17 -41.64
CA GLY A 257 -13.71 8.74 -42.23
C GLY A 257 -13.85 9.21 -43.67
N ASP A 258 -15.09 9.21 -44.17
CA ASP A 258 -15.43 9.70 -45.51
C ASP A 258 -15.06 11.18 -45.67
N GLU A 259 -14.53 11.56 -46.83
CA GLU A 259 -14.02 12.91 -47.09
C GLU A 259 -15.07 13.98 -46.82
N ARG A 260 -16.31 13.73 -47.25
CA ARG A 260 -17.40 14.69 -47.09
C ARG A 260 -17.78 14.92 -45.62
N VAL A 261 -17.73 13.88 -44.80
CA VAL A 261 -18.03 13.96 -43.37
C VAL A 261 -16.91 14.70 -42.65
N ILE A 262 -15.66 14.34 -42.94
CA ILE A 262 -14.48 15.02 -42.40
C ILE A 262 -14.44 16.50 -42.79
N ASN A 263 -14.75 16.82 -44.04
CA ASN A 263 -14.82 18.18 -44.53
C ASN A 263 -15.96 18.97 -43.88
N TYR A 264 -17.11 18.35 -43.61
CA TYR A 264 -18.19 18.98 -42.86
C TYR A 264 -17.73 19.32 -41.43
N ILE A 265 -17.10 18.38 -40.72
CA ILE A 265 -16.56 18.61 -39.36
C ILE A 265 -15.52 19.75 -39.38
N LYS A 266 -14.65 19.78 -40.40
CA LYS A 266 -13.62 20.82 -40.58
C LYS A 266 -14.20 22.25 -40.64
N HIS A 267 -15.43 22.41 -41.10
CA HIS A 267 -16.09 23.71 -41.28
C HIS A 267 -17.17 24.01 -40.24
N THR A 268 -17.50 23.06 -39.37
CA THR A 268 -18.57 23.22 -38.37
C THR A 268 -18.08 23.09 -36.94
N SER A 269 -16.93 22.45 -36.71
CA SER A 269 -16.42 22.16 -35.37
C SER A 269 -15.83 23.39 -34.66
N PRO A 270 -16.46 23.88 -33.57
CA PRO A 270 -15.89 24.99 -32.80
C PRO A 270 -14.54 24.63 -32.16
N ALA A 271 -14.36 23.35 -31.78
CA ALA A 271 -13.13 22.85 -31.20
C ALA A 271 -11.94 22.86 -32.18
N LEU A 272 -12.21 22.96 -33.49
CA LEU A 272 -11.18 23.17 -34.51
C LEU A 272 -11.05 24.66 -34.88
N ILE A 273 -12.18 25.33 -35.13
CA ILE A 273 -12.21 26.70 -35.68
C ILE A 273 -11.67 27.72 -34.67
N PHE A 274 -11.99 27.54 -33.39
CA PHE A 274 -11.66 28.48 -32.30
C PHE A 274 -10.57 27.96 -31.35
N SER A 275 -9.83 26.92 -31.74
CA SER A 275 -8.68 26.39 -30.99
C SER A 275 -7.41 26.50 -31.81
N ALA A 276 -6.28 26.77 -31.15
CA ALA A 276 -4.98 26.73 -31.80
C ALA A 276 -4.68 25.32 -32.33
N SER A 277 -3.98 25.20 -33.46
CA SER A 277 -3.58 23.91 -34.02
C SER A 277 -2.55 23.16 -33.14
N PRO A 278 -2.40 21.84 -33.32
CA PRO A 278 -1.23 21.11 -32.80
C PRO A 278 0.08 21.80 -33.20
N THR A 279 1.10 21.76 -32.34
CA THR A 279 2.39 22.39 -32.67
C THR A 279 3.12 21.63 -33.78
N PRO A 280 3.95 22.30 -34.60
CA PRO A 280 4.72 21.63 -35.65
C PRO A 280 5.57 20.46 -35.11
N ALA A 281 6.20 20.65 -33.96
CA ALA A 281 6.96 19.62 -33.26
C ALA A 281 6.10 18.39 -32.93
N SER A 282 4.89 18.61 -32.40
CA SER A 282 3.98 17.51 -32.05
C SER A 282 3.54 16.73 -33.30
N VAL A 283 3.21 17.44 -34.38
CA VAL A 283 2.80 16.81 -35.64
C VAL A 283 3.95 16.00 -36.24
N ALA A 284 5.17 16.55 -36.27
CA ALA A 284 6.36 15.84 -36.76
C ALA A 284 6.67 14.58 -35.94
N SER A 285 6.59 14.64 -34.61
CA SER A 285 6.74 13.47 -33.75
C SER A 285 5.72 12.39 -34.07
N ALA A 286 4.46 12.76 -34.30
CA ALA A 286 3.39 11.81 -34.62
C ALA A 286 3.58 11.17 -36.00
N ILE A 287 4.03 11.94 -37.00
CA ILE A 287 4.41 11.42 -38.34
C ILE A 287 5.50 10.36 -38.19
N GLU A 288 6.57 10.69 -37.45
CA GLU A 288 7.71 9.78 -37.32
C GLU A 288 7.35 8.53 -36.50
N ALA A 289 6.55 8.68 -35.44
CA ALA A 289 6.02 7.55 -34.70
C ALA A 289 5.16 6.64 -35.59
N LEU A 290 4.30 7.20 -36.44
CA LEU A 290 3.49 6.43 -37.39
C LEU A 290 4.36 5.66 -38.41
N LYS A 291 5.43 6.28 -38.92
CA LYS A 291 6.40 5.61 -39.80
C LYS A 291 7.04 4.41 -39.10
N ILE A 292 7.51 4.59 -37.86
CA ILE A 292 8.08 3.50 -37.06
C ILE A 292 7.06 2.38 -36.82
N ILE A 293 5.79 2.71 -36.53
CA ILE A 293 4.74 1.70 -36.35
C ILE A 293 4.57 0.85 -37.62
N ARG A 294 4.61 1.46 -38.81
CA ARG A 294 4.51 0.75 -40.10
C ARG A 294 5.74 -0.11 -40.38
N GLU A 295 6.93 0.42 -40.09
CA GLU A 295 8.22 -0.24 -40.36
C GLU A 295 8.53 -1.37 -39.37
N GLU A 296 8.02 -1.28 -38.13
CA GLU A 296 8.36 -2.17 -37.03
C GLU A 296 7.13 -2.87 -36.39
N PRO A 297 6.34 -3.65 -37.15
CA PRO A 297 5.15 -4.33 -36.64
C PRO A 297 5.47 -5.32 -35.49
N GLN A 298 6.70 -5.83 -35.41
CA GLN A 298 7.17 -6.67 -34.31
C GLN A 298 7.06 -5.99 -32.94
N ARG A 299 7.02 -4.65 -32.84
CA ARG A 299 6.80 -3.95 -31.57
C ARG A 299 5.43 -4.24 -30.98
N ILE A 300 4.41 -4.40 -31.83
CA ILE A 300 3.04 -4.70 -31.40
C ILE A 300 2.99 -6.13 -30.85
N GLU A 301 3.62 -7.08 -31.54
CA GLU A 301 3.76 -8.46 -31.04
C GLU A 301 4.54 -8.52 -29.73
N ARG A 302 5.60 -7.71 -29.59
CA ARG A 302 6.37 -7.60 -28.34
C ARG A 302 5.53 -7.03 -27.20
N LEU A 303 4.76 -5.98 -27.45
CA LEU A 303 3.82 -5.42 -26.46
C LEU A 303 2.82 -6.49 -26.00
N LYS A 304 2.23 -7.23 -26.94
CA LYS A 304 1.28 -8.30 -26.63
C LYS A 304 1.93 -9.41 -25.80
N SER A 305 3.12 -9.87 -26.20
CA SER A 305 3.88 -10.88 -25.46
C SER A 305 4.22 -10.42 -24.04
N ASN A 306 4.65 -9.16 -23.87
CA ASN A 306 4.93 -8.60 -22.55
C ASN A 306 3.66 -8.51 -21.69
N ALA A 307 2.53 -8.13 -22.28
CA ALA A 307 1.26 -8.05 -21.58
C ALA A 307 0.74 -9.43 -21.15
N ASP A 308 0.84 -10.42 -22.03
CA ASP A 308 0.44 -11.80 -21.74
C ASP A 308 1.33 -12.43 -20.67
N TYR A 309 2.64 -12.19 -20.71
CA TYR A 309 3.56 -12.63 -19.67
C TYR A 309 3.16 -12.11 -18.28
N LEU A 310 2.95 -10.79 -18.17
CA LEU A 310 2.59 -10.17 -16.89
C LEU A 310 1.19 -10.60 -16.43
N ARG A 311 0.22 -10.66 -17.33
CA ARG A 311 -1.15 -11.11 -17.05
C ARG A 311 -1.19 -12.54 -16.53
N ASN A 312 -0.46 -13.45 -17.17
CA ASN A 312 -0.40 -14.85 -16.75
C ASN A 312 0.32 -14.98 -15.41
N GLY A 313 1.43 -14.28 -15.22
CA GLY A 313 2.14 -14.28 -13.92
C GLY A 313 1.25 -13.81 -12.77
N PHE A 314 0.46 -12.74 -12.95
CA PHE A 314 -0.49 -12.32 -11.92
C PHE A 314 -1.59 -13.36 -11.64
N LYS A 315 -2.12 -14.03 -12.68
CA LYS A 315 -3.12 -15.10 -12.50
C LYS A 315 -2.53 -16.31 -11.77
N GLU A 316 -1.32 -16.72 -12.13
CA GLU A 316 -0.61 -17.84 -11.50
C GLU A 316 -0.34 -17.58 -10.01
N MET A 317 -0.11 -16.32 -9.64
CA MET A 317 0.01 -15.90 -8.24
C MET A 317 -1.33 -15.94 -7.47
N GLY A 318 -2.46 -15.99 -8.18
CA GLY A 318 -3.79 -15.99 -7.60
C GLY A 318 -4.48 -14.63 -7.56
N TYR A 319 -3.98 -13.60 -8.27
CA TYR A 319 -4.69 -12.32 -8.37
C TYR A 319 -5.93 -12.41 -9.27
N LYS A 320 -6.98 -11.64 -8.94
CA LYS A 320 -8.13 -11.40 -9.84
C LYS A 320 -7.73 -10.37 -10.90
N VAL A 321 -7.53 -10.84 -12.12
CA VAL A 321 -7.13 -10.01 -13.28
C VAL A 321 -8.25 -9.97 -14.29
N ILE A 322 -8.57 -8.80 -14.82
CA ILE A 322 -9.55 -8.69 -15.92
C ILE A 322 -8.94 -9.28 -17.19
N GLU A 323 -9.68 -10.19 -17.83
CA GLU A 323 -9.28 -10.82 -19.08
C GLU A 323 -9.16 -9.80 -20.23
N GLY A 324 -8.19 -10.01 -21.11
CA GLY A 324 -7.96 -9.15 -22.26
C GLY A 324 -6.67 -9.46 -23.00
N VAL A 325 -6.47 -8.79 -24.13
CA VAL A 325 -5.29 -8.96 -25.01
C VAL A 325 -4.53 -7.66 -25.24
N THR A 326 -4.89 -6.61 -24.52
CA THR A 326 -4.33 -5.26 -24.68
C THR A 326 -3.12 -5.05 -23.76
N GLY A 327 -2.42 -3.94 -23.94
CA GLY A 327 -1.32 -3.51 -23.06
C GLY A 327 -1.75 -3.07 -21.65
N VAL A 328 -3.06 -3.12 -21.33
CA VAL A 328 -3.63 -2.77 -20.03
C VAL A 328 -3.94 -4.05 -19.25
N ILE A 329 -3.44 -4.14 -18.02
CA ILE A 329 -3.61 -5.31 -17.15
C ILE A 329 -4.13 -4.84 -15.78
N PRO A 330 -5.45 -4.89 -15.55
CA PRO A 330 -6.04 -4.45 -14.29
C PRO A 330 -6.01 -5.58 -13.25
N VAL A 331 -5.31 -5.35 -12.14
CA VAL A 331 -5.24 -6.25 -10.98
C VAL A 331 -6.19 -5.75 -9.89
N ILE A 332 -7.28 -6.47 -9.63
CA ILE A 332 -8.31 -6.07 -8.66
C ILE A 332 -7.80 -6.27 -7.23
N VAL A 333 -7.86 -5.20 -6.44
CA VAL A 333 -7.57 -5.15 -5.00
C VAL A 333 -8.86 -5.10 -4.18
N GLY A 334 -9.87 -4.36 -4.65
CA GLY A 334 -11.24 -4.36 -4.11
C GLY A 334 -11.53 -3.43 -2.93
N ASP A 335 -10.54 -2.71 -2.41
CA ASP A 335 -10.72 -1.69 -1.37
C ASP A 335 -9.81 -0.48 -1.60
N ASP A 336 -10.32 0.73 -1.34
CA ASP A 336 -9.60 2.01 -1.54
C ASP A 336 -8.32 2.06 -0.68
N THR A 337 -8.41 1.64 0.59
CA THR A 337 -7.30 1.73 1.55
C THR A 337 -6.21 0.73 1.19
N LEU A 338 -6.60 -0.52 0.91
CA LEU A 338 -5.67 -1.54 0.45
C LEU A 338 -5.00 -1.13 -0.86
N ALA A 339 -5.73 -0.54 -1.81
CA ALA A 339 -5.15 -0.08 -3.07
C ALA A 339 -4.10 1.02 -2.84
N PHE A 340 -4.37 2.00 -1.97
CA PHE A 340 -3.39 3.04 -1.64
C PHE A 340 -2.12 2.50 -0.99
N ILE A 341 -2.27 1.60 -0.01
CA ILE A 341 -1.13 0.99 0.68
C ILE A 341 -0.33 0.13 -0.29
N PHE A 342 -1.01 -0.69 -1.09
CA PHE A 342 -0.35 -1.59 -2.04
C PHE A 342 0.42 -0.79 -3.08
N TRP A 343 -0.21 0.23 -3.66
CA TRP A 343 0.46 1.17 -4.55
C TRP A 343 1.69 1.80 -3.89
N ARG A 344 1.57 2.28 -2.64
CA ARG A 344 2.68 2.95 -1.96
C ARG A 344 3.85 2.00 -1.73
N ARG A 345 3.58 0.76 -1.32
CA ARG A 345 4.63 -0.25 -1.10
C ARG A 345 5.30 -0.64 -2.42
N LEU A 346 4.55 -0.82 -3.51
CA LEU A 346 5.10 -1.05 -4.84
C LEU A 346 5.99 0.11 -5.29
N PHE A 347 5.50 1.34 -5.13
CA PHE A 347 6.24 2.55 -5.50
C PHE A 347 7.53 2.69 -4.68
N ASP A 348 7.47 2.39 -3.38
CA ASP A 348 8.65 2.42 -2.51
C ASP A 348 9.67 1.34 -2.81
N ALA A 349 9.21 0.19 -3.32
CA ALA A 349 10.06 -0.89 -3.79
C ALA A 349 10.58 -0.69 -5.24
N GLY A 350 10.20 0.40 -5.91
CA GLY A 350 10.73 0.76 -7.23
C GLY A 350 9.84 0.41 -8.42
N VAL A 351 8.54 0.17 -8.24
CA VAL A 351 7.57 -0.05 -9.34
C VAL A 351 6.43 0.97 -9.27
N PHE A 352 6.23 1.72 -10.36
CA PHE A 352 5.10 2.64 -10.51
C PHE A 352 3.99 1.99 -11.34
N VAL A 353 2.79 1.89 -10.74
CA VAL A 353 1.54 1.50 -11.40
C VAL A 353 0.46 2.54 -11.12
N ASN A 354 -0.66 2.52 -11.85
CA ASN A 354 -1.75 3.45 -11.57
C ASN A 354 -2.75 2.85 -10.58
N ALA A 355 -2.98 3.55 -9.47
CA ALA A 355 -4.05 3.22 -8.52
C ALA A 355 -5.39 3.82 -8.96
N PHE A 356 -6.36 2.95 -9.26
CA PHE A 356 -7.74 3.33 -9.57
C PHE A 356 -8.63 3.04 -8.37
N ILE A 357 -9.30 4.08 -7.88
CA ILE A 357 -10.11 4.08 -6.64
C ILE A 357 -11.49 4.70 -6.87
N THR A 358 -12.39 4.63 -5.88
CA THR A 358 -13.70 5.28 -5.95
C THR A 358 -13.60 6.82 -5.88
N PRO A 359 -14.34 7.57 -6.72
CA PRO A 359 -15.43 7.14 -7.63
C PRO A 359 -14.98 6.81 -9.07
N GLY A 360 -13.68 6.78 -9.36
CA GLY A 360 -13.16 6.45 -10.69
C GLY A 360 -13.44 5.01 -11.12
N VAL A 361 -13.64 4.11 -10.15
CA VAL A 361 -14.15 2.75 -10.33
C VAL A 361 -15.24 2.46 -9.29
N MET A 362 -16.09 1.48 -9.59
CA MET A 362 -17.12 1.01 -8.65
C MET A 362 -16.49 0.42 -7.38
N GLN A 363 -17.22 0.51 -6.27
CA GLN A 363 -16.81 -0.14 -5.01
C GLN A 363 -16.60 -1.65 -5.25
N GLY A 364 -15.49 -2.20 -4.76
CA GLY A 364 -15.10 -3.60 -4.99
C GLY A 364 -14.24 -3.82 -6.24
N TYR A 365 -14.06 -2.79 -7.09
CA TYR A 365 -13.24 -2.84 -8.30
C TYR A 365 -11.99 -1.96 -8.22
N GLN A 366 -11.62 -1.48 -7.03
CA GLN A 366 -10.35 -0.80 -6.82
C GLN A 366 -9.19 -1.68 -7.30
N MET A 367 -8.22 -1.10 -8.01
CA MET A 367 -7.25 -1.88 -8.76
C MET A 367 -5.90 -1.18 -8.91
N MET A 368 -4.86 -2.00 -9.08
CA MET A 368 -3.60 -1.58 -9.69
C MET A 368 -3.72 -1.80 -11.20
N ARG A 369 -3.87 -0.71 -11.97
CA ARG A 369 -3.92 -0.77 -13.42
C ARG A 369 -2.51 -0.70 -13.99
N CYS A 370 -1.97 -1.86 -14.32
CA CYS A 370 -0.69 -1.97 -15.00
C CYS A 370 -0.86 -1.60 -16.48
N SER A 371 0.12 -0.91 -17.06
CA SER A 371 0.19 -0.60 -18.48
C SER A 371 1.63 -0.83 -18.94
N VAL A 372 1.83 -1.85 -19.76
CA VAL A 372 3.14 -2.31 -20.21
C VAL A 372 3.52 -1.68 -21.56
N MET A 373 4.81 -1.71 -21.85
CA MET A 373 5.37 -1.20 -23.11
C MET A 373 6.05 -2.34 -23.89
N ALA A 374 6.13 -2.20 -25.21
CA ALA A 374 6.96 -3.05 -26.06
C ALA A 374 8.44 -3.05 -25.65
N THR A 375 8.91 -1.96 -25.05
CA THR A 375 10.30 -1.78 -24.59
C THR A 375 10.56 -2.32 -23.19
N HIS A 376 9.56 -2.90 -22.51
CA HIS A 376 9.87 -3.65 -21.29
C HIS A 376 10.69 -4.89 -21.63
N GLU A 377 11.81 -5.06 -20.95
CA GLU A 377 12.65 -6.25 -20.97
C GLU A 377 12.18 -7.25 -19.91
N LYS A 378 12.67 -8.49 -20.00
CA LYS A 378 12.21 -9.58 -19.14
C LYS A 378 12.49 -9.27 -17.67
N GLU A 379 13.62 -8.66 -17.38
CA GLU A 379 14.09 -8.25 -16.07
C GLU A 379 13.12 -7.24 -15.42
N HIS A 380 12.57 -6.30 -16.21
CA HIS A 380 11.55 -5.38 -15.72
C HIS A 380 10.27 -6.12 -15.34
N LEU A 381 9.81 -7.03 -16.21
CA LEU A 381 8.58 -7.80 -15.98
C LEU A 381 8.72 -8.75 -14.78
N ASP A 382 9.86 -9.44 -14.66
CA ASP A 382 10.18 -10.31 -13.53
C ASP A 382 10.21 -9.53 -12.22
N THR A 383 10.79 -8.33 -12.22
CA THR A 383 10.82 -7.46 -11.02
C THR A 383 9.41 -7.02 -10.62
N ILE A 384 8.56 -6.64 -11.60
CA ILE A 384 7.16 -6.30 -11.33
C ILE A 384 6.43 -7.49 -10.70
N LEU A 385 6.54 -8.68 -11.30
CA LEU A 385 5.92 -9.90 -10.79
C LEU A 385 6.41 -10.22 -9.37
N HIS A 386 7.72 -10.22 -9.14
CA HIS A 386 8.31 -10.50 -7.84
C HIS A 386 7.80 -9.55 -6.75
N LEU A 387 7.77 -8.24 -7.01
CA LEU A 387 7.33 -7.25 -6.04
C LEU A 387 5.81 -7.32 -5.80
N PHE A 388 5.02 -7.62 -6.82
CA PHE A 388 3.59 -7.89 -6.64
C PHE A 388 3.36 -9.15 -5.79
N GLU A 389 4.13 -10.22 -5.98
CA GLU A 389 4.01 -11.44 -5.18
C GLU A 389 4.41 -11.20 -3.72
N ASP A 390 5.59 -10.62 -3.50
CA ASP A 390 6.14 -10.40 -2.16
C ASP A 390 5.26 -9.46 -1.34
N ILE A 391 4.99 -8.26 -1.88
CA ILE A 391 4.18 -7.25 -1.19
C ILE A 391 2.73 -7.73 -1.07
N GLY A 392 2.18 -8.37 -2.09
CA GLY A 392 0.84 -8.95 -2.06
C GLY A 392 0.68 -10.03 -0.98
N THR A 393 1.66 -10.92 -0.84
CA THR A 393 1.70 -11.94 0.21
C THR A 393 1.78 -11.30 1.58
N GLN A 394 2.67 -10.33 1.78
CA GLN A 394 2.79 -9.60 3.05
C GLN A 394 1.49 -8.87 3.42
N MET A 395 0.77 -8.35 2.43
CA MET A 395 -0.51 -7.66 2.66
C MET A 395 -1.71 -8.61 2.81
N GLY A 396 -1.51 -9.92 2.65
CA GLY A 396 -2.60 -10.91 2.68
C GLY A 396 -3.55 -10.82 1.48
N LEU A 397 -3.10 -10.24 0.36
CA LEU A 397 -3.85 -10.21 -0.91
C LEU A 397 -3.80 -11.56 -1.64
N LEU A 398 -2.77 -12.37 -1.36
CA LEU A 398 -2.53 -13.69 -1.94
C LEU A 398 -2.46 -14.76 -0.85
N ASP A 399 -3.02 -15.95 -1.09
CA ASP A 399 -2.89 -17.11 -0.22
C ASP A 399 -2.09 -18.25 -0.89
N LYS A 400 -0.85 -18.49 -0.42
CA LYS A 400 0.12 -19.42 -1.05
C LYS A 400 -0.27 -20.91 -1.05
N GLU A 401 -1.34 -21.32 -0.38
CA GLU A 401 -1.76 -22.73 -0.28
C GLU A 401 -2.99 -23.11 -1.13
N THR A 402 -3.77 -22.13 -1.62
CA THR A 402 -4.96 -22.38 -2.46
C THR A 402 -4.88 -21.79 -3.86
N GLY A 403 -3.93 -20.88 -4.12
CA GLY A 403 -3.89 -20.14 -5.40
C GLY A 403 -5.10 -19.24 -5.62
N SER A 404 -5.87 -18.92 -4.56
CA SER A 404 -7.06 -18.07 -4.65
C SER A 404 -6.87 -16.72 -3.94
N VAL A 405 -7.60 -15.71 -4.43
CA VAL A 405 -7.71 -14.41 -3.78
C VAL A 405 -8.37 -14.61 -2.41
N ALA A 406 -7.64 -14.35 -1.33
CA ALA A 406 -8.12 -14.48 0.05
C ALA A 406 -9.34 -13.59 0.38
N ALA A 407 -9.70 -12.67 -0.52
CA ALA A 407 -10.67 -11.62 -0.27
C ALA A 407 -12.15 -12.05 -0.35
N GLU A 408 -12.53 -13.16 -1.00
CA GLU A 408 -13.96 -13.54 -1.12
C GLU A 408 -14.33 -14.82 -0.34
N GLU A 409 -13.52 -15.88 -0.35
CA GLU A 409 -13.90 -17.16 0.26
C GLU A 409 -13.73 -17.23 1.80
N SER A 410 -12.95 -16.34 2.42
CA SER A 410 -12.75 -16.34 3.88
C SER A 410 -13.72 -15.43 4.64
N ARG A 411 -14.56 -14.64 3.95
CA ARG A 411 -15.32 -13.54 4.58
C ARG A 411 -16.53 -14.00 5.39
N GLU A 412 -17.21 -15.07 5.01
CA GLU A 412 -18.45 -15.50 5.67
C GLU A 412 -18.20 -16.53 6.79
N ASP A 413 -17.18 -17.40 6.65
CA ASP A 413 -16.92 -18.45 7.65
C ASP A 413 -16.12 -17.95 8.86
N ASP A 414 -15.12 -17.08 8.67
CA ASP A 414 -14.31 -16.55 9.79
C ASP A 414 -15.09 -15.55 10.68
N GLU A 415 -15.98 -14.72 10.11
CA GLU A 415 -16.80 -13.78 10.89
C GLU A 415 -17.85 -14.49 11.76
N ASN A 416 -18.40 -15.62 11.29
CA ASN A 416 -19.43 -16.36 12.02
C ASN A 416 -18.86 -17.13 13.23
N VAL A 417 -17.69 -17.74 13.09
CA VAL A 417 -17.03 -18.51 14.17
C VAL A 417 -16.52 -17.59 15.29
N GLN A 418 -16.03 -16.39 14.96
CA GLN A 418 -15.52 -15.42 15.94
C GLN A 418 -16.63 -14.78 16.79
N SER A 419 -17.89 -14.83 16.34
CA SER A 419 -19.03 -14.25 17.08
C SER A 419 -19.52 -15.13 18.24
N GLN A 420 -19.24 -16.44 18.20
CA GLN A 420 -19.78 -17.39 19.16
C GLN A 420 -19.01 -17.35 20.50
N PRO A 421 -19.67 -17.51 21.66
CA PRO A 421 -19.00 -17.59 22.96
C PRO A 421 -18.11 -18.85 23.04
N LEU A 422 -16.97 -18.78 23.73
CA LEU A 422 -16.10 -19.94 23.95
C LEU A 422 -16.83 -21.05 24.73
N PRO A 423 -16.61 -22.33 24.43
CA PRO A 423 -17.25 -23.43 25.14
C PRO A 423 -16.80 -23.50 26.61
N VAL A 424 -17.77 -23.61 27.51
CA VAL A 424 -17.57 -23.63 28.96
C VAL A 424 -17.63 -25.04 29.57
N ASP A 425 -18.30 -25.99 28.89
CA ASP A 425 -18.50 -27.36 29.35
C ASP A 425 -17.79 -28.38 28.43
N GLY A 426 -17.38 -29.52 29.00
CA GLY A 426 -16.74 -30.63 28.29
C GLY A 426 -15.29 -30.90 28.69
N ASP A 427 -14.80 -32.08 28.31
CA ASP A 427 -13.43 -32.51 28.60
C ASP A 427 -12.41 -31.65 27.85
N VAL A 428 -11.31 -31.33 28.53
CA VAL A 428 -10.19 -30.56 27.98
C VAL A 428 -9.20 -31.52 27.32
N SER A 429 -8.91 -31.29 26.04
CA SER A 429 -7.84 -32.00 25.33
C SER A 429 -6.74 -31.04 24.88
N ILE A 430 -5.49 -31.52 24.85
CA ILE A 430 -4.36 -30.75 24.30
C ILE A 430 -4.05 -31.22 22.89
N ARG A 431 -3.87 -30.26 21.98
CA ARG A 431 -3.42 -30.48 20.61
C ARG A 431 -2.11 -29.74 20.36
N GLU A 432 -1.12 -30.47 19.84
CA GLU A 432 0.06 -29.85 19.25
C GLU A 432 -0.31 -29.13 17.96
N VAL A 433 0.08 -27.86 17.87
CA VAL A 433 -0.17 -27.04 16.70
C VAL A 433 0.85 -27.38 15.63
N SER A 434 0.36 -27.65 14.42
CA SER A 434 1.19 -27.88 13.24
C SER A 434 0.54 -27.30 12.00
N GLY A 435 1.38 -26.92 11.03
CA GLY A 435 0.95 -26.32 9.77
C GLY A 435 0.38 -24.90 9.91
N ARG A 436 0.12 -24.27 8.76
CA ARG A 436 -0.33 -22.87 8.69
C ARG A 436 -1.72 -22.67 9.28
N LYS A 437 -2.64 -23.63 9.07
CA LYS A 437 -4.00 -23.59 9.65
C LYS A 437 -3.94 -23.58 11.18
N GLY A 438 -3.17 -24.49 11.77
CA GLY A 438 -2.98 -24.53 13.22
C GLY A 438 -2.36 -23.23 13.76
N ASN A 439 -1.37 -22.67 13.06
CA ASN A 439 -0.77 -21.39 13.46
C ASN A 439 -1.78 -20.23 13.42
N LYS A 440 -2.65 -20.19 12.41
CA LYS A 440 -3.74 -19.19 12.34
C LYS A 440 -4.72 -19.37 13.50
N GLU A 441 -5.13 -20.60 13.82
CA GLU A 441 -6.00 -20.88 14.98
C GLU A 441 -5.34 -20.43 16.30
N PHE A 442 -4.07 -20.78 16.49
CA PHE A 442 -3.27 -20.37 17.64
C PHE A 442 -3.22 -18.86 17.80
N VAL A 443 -2.97 -18.12 16.72
CA VAL A 443 -2.90 -16.65 16.74
C VAL A 443 -4.27 -16.04 16.94
N ARG A 444 -5.31 -16.48 16.22
CA ARG A 444 -6.62 -15.82 16.16
C ARG A 444 -7.51 -16.08 17.37
N MET A 445 -7.27 -17.14 18.15
CA MET A 445 -8.16 -17.47 19.27
C MET A 445 -8.29 -16.34 20.32
N VAL A 446 -7.30 -15.45 20.43
CA VAL A 446 -7.34 -14.32 21.38
C VAL A 446 -8.36 -13.25 21.02
N TRP A 447 -8.74 -13.13 19.75
CA TRP A 447 -9.82 -12.20 19.36
C TRP A 447 -11.14 -12.61 20.00
N ARG A 448 -11.41 -13.91 20.06
CA ARG A 448 -12.61 -14.46 20.69
C ARG A 448 -12.53 -14.40 22.22
N LEU A 449 -11.35 -14.65 22.78
CA LEU A 449 -11.13 -14.63 24.23
C LEU A 449 -11.31 -13.23 24.83
N HIS A 450 -10.73 -12.21 24.19
CA HIS A 450 -10.69 -10.84 24.69
C HIS A 450 -11.70 -9.90 24.02
N LYS A 451 -12.70 -10.43 23.31
CA LYS A 451 -13.66 -9.63 22.53
C LYS A 451 -14.42 -8.59 23.36
N ASP A 452 -14.65 -8.90 24.62
CA ASP A 452 -15.43 -8.07 25.57
C ASP A 452 -14.51 -7.26 26.50
N GLU A 453 -13.18 -7.35 26.35
CA GLU A 453 -12.20 -6.69 27.21
C GLU A 453 -11.85 -5.28 26.71
N GLU A 454 -12.26 -4.24 27.45
CA GLU A 454 -12.12 -2.84 27.03
C GLU A 454 -10.65 -2.38 26.90
N ASN A 455 -9.77 -2.94 27.73
CA ASN A 455 -8.36 -2.55 27.79
C ASN A 455 -7.47 -3.43 26.90
N TRP A 456 -8.02 -4.47 26.28
CA TRP A 456 -7.30 -5.28 25.31
C TRP A 456 -7.25 -4.58 23.95
N ILE A 457 -6.07 -4.58 23.32
CA ILE A 457 -5.87 -4.02 21.99
C ILE A 457 -5.52 -5.16 21.05
N ALA A 458 -6.37 -5.35 20.04
CA ALA A 458 -6.16 -6.37 19.02
C ALA A 458 -4.78 -6.18 18.34
N PRO A 459 -3.92 -7.22 18.35
CA PRO A 459 -2.61 -7.12 17.72
C PRO A 459 -2.73 -7.16 16.20
N ILE A 460 -1.65 -6.79 15.50
CA ILE A 460 -1.54 -7.01 14.07
C ILE A 460 -1.29 -8.51 13.84
N GLU A 461 -2.21 -9.18 13.15
CA GLU A 461 -2.17 -10.64 12.97
C GLU A 461 -0.89 -11.09 12.26
N MET A 462 -0.45 -10.34 11.24
CA MET A 462 0.78 -10.63 10.50
C MET A 462 2.00 -10.63 11.43
N ASP A 463 2.10 -9.66 12.34
CA ASP A 463 3.22 -9.57 13.28
C ASP A 463 3.24 -10.77 14.23
N ARG A 464 2.05 -11.18 14.70
CA ARG A 464 1.91 -12.37 15.57
C ARG A 464 2.28 -13.66 14.85
N MET A 465 1.81 -13.82 13.60
CA MET A 465 2.14 -14.99 12.77
C MET A 465 3.64 -15.10 12.50
N ARG A 466 4.31 -13.96 12.31
CA ARG A 466 5.75 -13.90 12.08
C ARG A 466 6.56 -14.30 13.31
N LEU A 467 6.12 -13.92 14.51
CA LEU A 467 6.79 -14.30 15.75
C LEU A 467 6.86 -15.82 15.95
N ILE A 468 5.89 -16.58 15.44
CA ILE A 468 5.85 -18.04 15.53
C ILE A 468 6.33 -18.75 14.25
N ASP A 469 6.80 -18.03 13.23
CA ASP A 469 7.31 -18.61 11.99
C ASP A 469 8.75 -19.10 12.19
N THR A 470 8.90 -20.40 12.44
CA THR A 470 10.20 -21.04 12.70
C THR A 470 11.14 -21.07 11.50
N GLN A 471 10.66 -20.78 10.29
CA GLN A 471 11.48 -20.78 9.08
C GLN A 471 12.05 -19.39 8.77
N LYS A 472 11.28 -18.34 9.06
CA LYS A 472 11.64 -16.96 8.70
C LYS A 472 12.18 -16.14 9.87
N ASN A 473 11.77 -16.40 11.10
CA ASN A 473 12.22 -15.62 12.24
C ASN A 473 13.64 -16.05 12.68
N PRO A 474 14.65 -15.16 12.64
CA PRO A 474 16.05 -15.51 12.94
C PRO A 474 16.28 -16.06 14.36
N PHE A 475 15.39 -15.77 15.31
CA PHE A 475 15.43 -16.32 16.68
C PHE A 475 15.49 -17.84 16.69
N TYR A 476 14.75 -18.50 15.79
CA TYR A 476 14.67 -19.96 15.75
C TYR A 476 15.89 -20.65 15.12
N LYS A 477 16.92 -19.89 14.70
CA LYS A 477 18.23 -20.47 14.35
C LYS A 477 18.94 -21.07 15.55
N HIS A 478 18.58 -20.62 16.75
CA HIS A 478 19.19 -21.06 18.01
C HIS A 478 18.16 -21.21 19.14
N ALA A 479 16.88 -21.25 18.80
CA ALA A 479 15.80 -21.53 19.73
C ALA A 479 14.83 -22.56 19.14
N GLU A 480 14.17 -23.31 20.00
CA GLU A 480 13.11 -24.24 19.61
C GLU A 480 11.80 -23.78 20.24
N ILE A 481 10.69 -23.96 19.52
CA ILE A 481 9.34 -23.66 20.01
C ILE A 481 8.41 -24.82 19.74
N LYS A 482 7.52 -25.08 20.69
CA LYS A 482 6.37 -25.97 20.53
C LYS A 482 5.11 -25.23 20.96
N LEU A 483 4.11 -25.28 20.10
CA LEU A 483 2.84 -24.58 20.28
C LEU A 483 1.75 -25.59 20.64
N PHE A 484 0.94 -25.25 21.64
CA PHE A 484 -0.16 -26.09 22.12
C PHE A 484 -1.46 -25.29 22.17
N LEU A 485 -2.57 -25.93 21.79
CA LEU A 485 -3.93 -25.45 22.03
C LEU A 485 -4.63 -26.40 23.01
N ALA A 486 -5.37 -25.82 23.95
CA ALA A 486 -6.35 -26.53 24.73
C ALA A 486 -7.70 -26.39 24.05
N GLU A 487 -8.42 -27.50 23.90
CA GLU A 487 -9.67 -27.56 23.16
C GLU A 487 -10.79 -28.16 24.01
N ARG A 488 -12.01 -27.67 23.78
CA ARG A 488 -13.26 -28.27 24.26
C ARG A 488 -14.18 -28.47 23.07
N GLY A 489 -14.62 -29.70 22.84
CA GLY A 489 -15.46 -30.02 21.70
C GLY A 489 -14.83 -29.68 20.33
N GLY A 490 -13.49 -29.69 20.25
CA GLY A 490 -12.73 -29.34 19.04
C GLY A 490 -12.48 -27.84 18.84
N GLU A 491 -12.92 -26.98 19.76
CA GLU A 491 -12.75 -25.53 19.70
C GLU A 491 -11.66 -25.06 20.68
N PRO A 492 -10.72 -24.19 20.26
CA PRO A 492 -9.67 -23.67 21.14
C PRO A 492 -10.22 -22.80 22.28
N VAL A 493 -9.84 -23.12 23.51
CA VAL A 493 -10.19 -22.38 24.76
C VAL A 493 -8.95 -21.86 25.52
N GLY A 494 -7.76 -22.16 25.04
CA GLY A 494 -6.52 -21.63 25.55
C GLY A 494 -5.33 -22.05 24.69
N ARG A 495 -4.19 -21.38 24.86
CA ARG A 495 -2.97 -21.64 24.11
C ARG A 495 -1.74 -21.40 24.99
N ILE A 496 -0.64 -22.08 24.64
CA ILE A 496 0.67 -21.83 25.24
C ILE A 496 1.76 -22.23 24.26
N ALA A 497 2.90 -21.53 24.33
CA ALA A 497 4.13 -21.94 23.69
C ALA A 497 5.14 -22.41 24.75
N ALA A 498 5.82 -23.53 24.50
CA ALA A 498 7.01 -23.94 25.22
C ALA A 498 8.25 -23.68 24.36
N ILE A 499 9.29 -23.09 24.93
CA ILE A 499 10.42 -22.52 24.21
C ILE A 499 11.74 -22.95 24.88
N VAL A 500 12.72 -23.35 24.08
CA VAL A 500 14.11 -23.54 24.54
C VAL A 500 14.98 -22.50 23.85
N ASN A 501 15.59 -21.61 24.62
CA ASN A 501 16.56 -20.65 24.09
C ASN A 501 17.99 -21.16 24.37
N HIS A 502 18.64 -21.71 23.35
CA HIS A 502 19.96 -22.30 23.50
C HIS A 502 21.06 -21.27 23.74
N ILE A 503 20.88 -20.01 23.34
CA ILE A 503 21.83 -18.94 23.68
C ILE A 503 21.72 -18.62 25.16
N HIS A 504 20.50 -18.44 25.68
CA HIS A 504 20.29 -18.16 27.11
C HIS A 504 20.97 -19.21 28.00
N ASN A 505 20.70 -20.49 27.75
CA ASN A 505 21.26 -21.60 28.52
C ASN A 505 22.79 -21.65 28.46
N ARG A 506 23.40 -21.29 27.31
CA ARG A 506 24.86 -21.17 27.20
C ARG A 506 25.42 -19.94 27.91
N THR A 507 24.72 -18.82 27.88
CA THR A 507 25.17 -17.56 28.49
C THR A 507 25.15 -17.62 30.02
N TYR A 508 24.14 -18.27 30.59
CA TYR A 508 23.95 -18.35 32.05
C TYR A 508 24.36 -19.70 32.66
N ASP A 509 24.84 -20.66 31.85
CA ASP A 509 25.15 -22.03 32.27
C ASP A 509 23.98 -22.69 33.01
N ASP A 510 22.77 -22.58 32.43
CA ASP A 510 21.52 -23.04 33.00
C ASP A 510 20.82 -24.06 32.07
N LYS A 511 19.77 -24.73 32.57
CA LYS A 511 18.89 -25.63 31.81
C LYS A 511 17.44 -25.16 31.88
N LEU A 512 17.26 -23.88 31.58
CA LEU A 512 15.99 -23.20 31.70
C LEU A 512 15.18 -23.31 30.40
N GLY A 513 13.93 -23.77 30.55
CA GLY A 513 12.89 -23.64 29.54
C GLY A 513 12.09 -22.36 29.73
N PHE A 514 11.44 -21.89 28.67
CA PHE A 514 10.54 -20.75 28.71
C PHE A 514 9.13 -21.13 28.30
N PHE A 515 8.14 -20.41 28.81
CA PHE A 515 6.80 -20.42 28.23
C PHE A 515 6.41 -19.03 27.75
N GLY A 516 5.53 -18.96 26.77
CA GLY A 516 5.05 -17.71 26.16
C GLY A 516 3.68 -17.89 25.53
N PHE A 517 3.13 -16.80 25.00
CA PHE A 517 1.82 -16.77 24.33
C PHE A 517 0.68 -17.36 25.16
N PHE A 518 0.84 -17.43 26.50
CA PHE A 518 -0.11 -18.07 27.39
C PHE A 518 -1.43 -17.31 27.40
N GLU A 519 -2.50 -18.00 27.00
CA GLU A 519 -3.86 -17.48 27.05
C GLU A 519 -4.79 -18.60 27.50
N SER A 520 -5.76 -18.30 28.36
CA SER A 520 -6.70 -19.29 28.86
C SER A 520 -8.01 -18.64 29.23
N VAL A 521 -9.13 -19.32 28.99
CA VAL A 521 -10.36 -19.06 29.74
C VAL A 521 -10.09 -19.17 31.25
N ASN A 522 -10.92 -18.53 32.07
CA ASN A 522 -10.81 -18.59 33.54
C ASN A 522 -11.20 -19.97 34.08
N ASP A 523 -10.33 -20.96 33.85
CA ASP A 523 -10.52 -22.36 34.20
C ASP A 523 -9.17 -23.01 34.54
N GLN A 524 -9.04 -23.46 35.78
CA GLN A 524 -7.81 -24.07 36.27
C GLN A 524 -7.45 -25.37 35.55
N ASN A 525 -8.43 -26.15 35.07
CA ASN A 525 -8.15 -27.40 34.36
C ASN A 525 -7.53 -27.11 32.98
N VAL A 526 -8.02 -26.08 32.30
CA VAL A 526 -7.46 -25.62 31.01
C VAL A 526 -6.03 -25.13 31.20
N ALA A 527 -5.81 -24.26 32.19
CA ALA A 527 -4.48 -23.74 32.51
C ALA A 527 -3.50 -24.86 32.89
N ASN A 528 -3.91 -25.78 33.77
CA ASN A 528 -3.09 -26.91 34.17
C ASN A 528 -2.74 -27.81 32.99
N ALA A 529 -3.69 -28.11 32.09
CA ALA A 529 -3.44 -28.94 30.93
C ALA A 529 -2.40 -28.31 29.99
N LEU A 530 -2.53 -27.00 29.72
CA LEU A 530 -1.58 -26.24 28.90
C LEU A 530 -0.18 -26.21 29.53
N LEU A 531 -0.10 -25.81 30.81
CA LEU A 531 1.16 -25.71 31.54
C LEU A 531 1.83 -27.08 31.66
N ASN A 532 1.08 -28.15 31.92
CA ASN A 532 1.62 -29.51 31.98
C ASN A 532 2.21 -29.92 30.62
N ALA A 533 1.49 -29.70 29.52
CA ALA A 533 2.00 -30.02 28.18
C ALA A 533 3.30 -29.26 27.85
N ALA A 534 3.39 -27.99 28.23
CA ALA A 534 4.62 -27.22 28.10
C ALA A 534 5.75 -27.77 28.98
N THR A 535 5.47 -28.08 30.25
CA THR A 535 6.46 -28.64 31.18
C THR A 535 6.96 -30.01 30.75
N ASP A 536 6.10 -30.87 30.23
CA ASP A 536 6.45 -32.22 29.78
C ASP A 536 7.37 -32.15 28.56
N TRP A 537 7.03 -31.30 27.58
CA TRP A 537 7.90 -31.06 26.43
C TRP A 537 9.27 -30.50 26.84
N LEU A 538 9.33 -29.59 27.81
CA LEU A 538 10.59 -29.04 28.30
C LEU A 538 11.42 -30.08 29.08
N ARG A 539 10.80 -30.97 29.85
CA ARG A 539 11.48 -32.11 30.50
C ARG A 539 12.10 -33.05 29.46
N GLU A 540 11.38 -33.34 28.38
CA GLU A 540 11.91 -34.14 27.26
C GLU A 540 13.12 -33.48 26.59
N LYS A 541 13.15 -32.14 26.56
CA LYS A 541 14.30 -31.35 26.09
C LYS A 541 15.42 -31.22 27.12
N GLY A 542 15.28 -31.82 28.31
CA GLY A 542 16.29 -31.84 29.36
C GLY A 542 16.37 -30.56 30.20
N MET A 543 15.32 -29.75 30.21
CA MET A 543 15.22 -28.57 31.06
C MET A 543 14.83 -28.96 32.50
N ASN A 544 15.26 -28.18 33.48
CA ASN A 544 15.02 -28.42 34.92
C ASN A 544 14.15 -27.33 35.58
N ALA A 545 13.87 -26.24 34.88
CA ALA A 545 12.92 -25.21 35.28
C ALA A 545 12.22 -24.62 34.05
N ILE A 546 11.07 -23.98 34.28
CA ILE A 546 10.32 -23.24 33.26
C ILE A 546 10.05 -21.81 33.76
N ARG A 547 10.33 -20.80 32.91
CA ARG A 547 10.15 -19.37 33.25
C ARG A 547 9.34 -18.62 32.20
N GLY A 548 8.46 -17.70 32.61
CA GLY A 548 7.65 -16.93 31.66
C GLY A 548 6.50 -16.15 32.29
N PRO A 549 5.62 -15.54 31.48
CA PRO A 549 5.60 -15.66 30.02
C PRO A 549 6.65 -14.78 29.33
N VAL A 550 7.22 -15.28 28.23
CA VAL A 550 8.15 -14.62 27.32
C VAL A 550 7.79 -15.05 25.88
N SER A 551 7.43 -14.10 25.00
CA SER A 551 6.73 -14.40 23.74
C SER A 551 7.39 -13.81 22.47
N PRO A 552 8.29 -14.52 21.78
CA PRO A 552 9.00 -15.72 22.24
C PRO A 552 10.31 -15.41 22.99
N SER A 553 10.80 -14.16 22.98
CA SER A 553 12.05 -13.78 23.62
C SER A 553 11.90 -12.58 24.56
N THR A 554 12.92 -12.35 25.40
CA THR A 554 12.96 -11.19 26.31
C THR A 554 13.07 -9.85 25.57
N ASN A 555 13.35 -9.88 24.26
CA ASN A 555 13.38 -8.71 23.39
C ASN A 555 12.02 -8.44 22.72
N ASP A 556 11.02 -9.32 22.91
CA ASP A 556 9.68 -9.23 22.31
C ASP A 556 8.62 -8.78 23.34
N GLU A 557 7.80 -9.69 23.85
CA GLU A 557 6.77 -9.46 24.89
C GLU A 557 7.07 -10.28 26.16
N VAL A 558 7.12 -9.62 27.32
CA VAL A 558 7.56 -10.22 28.59
C VAL A 558 6.61 -9.91 29.74
N GLY A 559 6.28 -10.96 30.49
CA GLY A 559 5.58 -10.90 31.77
C GLY A 559 4.06 -10.76 31.68
N LEU A 560 3.38 -11.14 32.76
CA LEU A 560 1.96 -10.84 32.95
C LEU A 560 1.81 -9.50 33.66
N LEU A 561 0.84 -8.68 33.24
CA LEU A 561 0.39 -7.53 34.02
C LEU A 561 -0.12 -8.02 35.38
N ILE A 562 0.50 -7.53 36.47
CA ILE A 562 0.11 -7.87 37.85
C ILE A 562 -0.46 -6.65 38.61
N LYS A 563 -0.23 -5.44 38.11
CA LYS A 563 -0.79 -4.17 38.63
C LYS A 563 -1.02 -3.19 37.47
N GLY A 564 -2.13 -2.46 37.50
CA GLY A 564 -2.47 -1.42 36.54
C GLY A 564 -3.40 -1.88 35.41
N PHE A 565 -4.31 -2.82 35.71
CA PHE A 565 -5.27 -3.42 34.76
C PHE A 565 -6.28 -2.42 34.18
N GLU A 566 -6.49 -1.29 34.85
CA GLU A 566 -7.33 -0.16 34.43
C GLU A 566 -6.76 0.62 33.25
N HIS A 567 -5.48 0.42 32.94
CA HIS A 567 -4.78 1.10 31.85
C HIS A 567 -4.65 0.19 30.63
N ILE A 568 -4.70 0.80 29.44
CA ILE A 568 -4.35 0.10 28.21
C ILE A 568 -2.85 -0.21 28.16
N PRO A 569 -2.44 -1.28 27.46
CA PRO A 569 -1.04 -1.50 27.17
C PRO A 569 -0.50 -0.38 26.28
N SER A 570 0.72 0.07 26.57
CA SER A 570 1.48 0.89 25.63
C SER A 570 1.95 0.04 24.45
N ALA A 571 2.41 0.66 23.37
CA ALA A 571 2.95 -0.06 22.21
C ALA A 571 3.97 -1.14 22.65
N LEU A 572 3.84 -2.35 22.10
CA LEU A 572 4.71 -3.51 22.40
C LEU A 572 4.71 -3.95 23.88
N MET A 573 3.63 -3.69 24.62
CA MET A 573 3.44 -4.16 25.99
C MET A 573 2.28 -5.17 26.06
N PRO A 574 2.40 -6.24 26.85
CA PRO A 574 1.32 -7.22 26.98
C PRO A 574 0.17 -6.67 27.82
N TRP A 575 -0.99 -7.30 27.68
CA TRP A 575 -2.13 -7.15 28.59
C TRP A 575 -2.77 -8.52 28.78
N ASN A 576 -3.18 -8.83 30.01
CA ASN A 576 -3.89 -10.05 30.35
C ASN A 576 -4.98 -9.75 31.41
N PRO A 577 -6.01 -10.60 31.50
CA PRO A 577 -6.97 -10.55 32.59
C PRO A 577 -6.31 -10.82 33.96
N PRO A 578 -6.85 -10.26 35.06
CA PRO A 578 -6.31 -10.48 36.42
C PRO A 578 -6.29 -11.95 36.87
N TYR A 579 -7.24 -12.77 36.39
CA TYR A 579 -7.35 -14.17 36.82
C TYR A 579 -6.16 -15.03 36.35
N TYR A 580 -5.35 -14.59 35.39
CA TYR A 580 -4.16 -15.35 34.94
C TYR A 580 -3.15 -15.56 36.07
N LEU A 581 -3.10 -14.63 37.04
CA LEU A 581 -2.19 -14.73 38.17
C LEU A 581 -2.54 -15.94 39.04
N GLU A 582 -3.82 -16.06 39.41
CA GLU A 582 -4.32 -17.20 40.18
C GLU A 582 -4.12 -18.52 39.43
N LEU A 583 -4.31 -18.53 38.11
CA LEU A 583 -4.10 -19.73 37.29
C LEU A 583 -2.65 -20.23 37.37
N LEU A 584 -1.66 -19.32 37.30
CA LEU A 584 -0.24 -19.68 37.41
C LEU A 584 0.14 -20.09 38.83
N GLU A 585 -0.27 -19.31 39.84
CA GLU A 585 0.04 -19.57 41.25
C GLU A 585 -0.52 -20.92 41.70
N ASN A 586 -1.77 -21.24 41.34
CA ASN A 586 -2.40 -22.53 41.62
C ASN A 586 -1.74 -23.69 40.86
N ALA A 587 -1.11 -23.42 39.71
CA ALA A 587 -0.31 -24.39 38.97
C ALA A 587 1.10 -24.57 39.55
N GLY A 588 1.44 -23.87 40.64
CA GLY A 588 2.71 -23.98 41.35
C GLY A 588 3.83 -23.14 40.76
N PHE A 589 3.50 -22.07 40.04
CA PHE A 589 4.47 -21.07 39.60
C PHE A 589 4.63 -19.99 40.67
N GLU A 590 5.87 -19.57 40.90
CA GLU A 590 6.22 -18.50 41.84
C GLU A 590 6.70 -17.27 41.08
N LEU A 591 6.43 -16.08 41.62
CA LEU A 591 6.87 -14.83 41.02
C LEU A 591 8.40 -14.68 41.17
N GLU A 592 9.12 -14.74 40.06
CA GLU A 592 10.58 -14.71 40.00
C GLU A 592 11.14 -13.29 39.82
N LYS A 593 10.52 -12.47 38.96
CA LYS A 593 11.00 -11.10 38.70
C LYS A 593 9.86 -10.14 38.41
N LYS A 594 9.94 -8.92 38.99
CA LYS A 594 9.07 -7.81 38.61
C LYS A 594 9.73 -6.84 37.64
N LEU A 595 8.93 -6.41 36.68
CA LEU A 595 9.25 -5.40 35.67
C LEU A 595 8.33 -4.20 35.87
N LEU A 596 8.90 -3.02 36.09
CA LEU A 596 8.19 -1.78 36.30
C LEU A 596 7.99 -1.04 34.98
N ALA A 597 6.83 -0.42 34.82
CA ALA A 597 6.58 0.59 33.80
C ALA A 597 6.29 1.92 34.48
N TRP A 598 7.12 2.91 34.17
CA TRP A 598 7.08 4.23 34.77
C TRP A 598 6.32 5.20 33.88
N HIS A 599 5.28 5.84 34.41
CA HIS A 599 4.58 6.92 33.76
C HIS A 599 5.32 8.23 33.99
N VAL A 600 5.63 8.93 32.90
CA VAL A 600 6.32 10.21 32.87
C VAL A 600 5.37 11.24 32.28
N GLN A 601 5.19 12.38 32.95
CA GLN A 601 4.27 13.44 32.52
C GLN A 601 5.02 14.76 32.39
N TYR A 602 4.83 15.46 31.28
CA TYR A 602 5.30 16.83 31.08
C TYR A 602 4.24 17.85 31.56
N PRO A 603 4.63 18.97 32.18
CA PRO A 603 6.00 19.41 32.49
C PRO A 603 6.59 18.87 33.80
N GLU A 604 5.86 18.05 34.56
CA GLU A 604 6.23 17.58 35.90
C GLU A 604 7.57 16.83 35.93
N CYS A 605 7.92 16.17 34.83
CA CYS A 605 9.18 15.45 34.67
C CYS A 605 10.41 16.34 34.52
N MET A 606 10.22 17.63 34.23
CA MET A 606 11.29 18.61 34.09
C MET A 606 11.67 19.23 35.45
N THR A 607 12.11 18.38 36.37
CA THR A 607 12.47 18.82 37.73
C THR A 607 13.67 19.77 37.71
N ASP A 608 13.75 20.68 38.69
CA ASP A 608 14.90 21.57 38.91
C ASP A 608 16.24 20.83 38.85
N LYS A 609 16.26 19.60 39.37
CA LYS A 609 17.44 18.73 39.39
C LYS A 609 17.86 18.34 37.97
N ILE A 610 16.92 17.90 37.13
CA ILE A 610 17.18 17.53 35.73
C ILE A 610 17.61 18.74 34.92
N VAL A 611 16.91 19.87 35.09
CA VAL A 611 17.26 21.12 34.39
C VAL A 611 18.69 21.55 34.74
N ARG A 612 19.10 21.50 36.02
CA ARG A 612 20.47 21.85 36.46
C ARG A 612 21.52 20.88 35.96
N VAL A 613 21.29 19.56 36.07
CA VAL A 613 22.25 18.53 35.62
C VAL A 613 22.50 18.64 34.11
N THR A 614 21.43 18.77 33.33
CA THR A 614 21.53 18.89 31.88
C THR A 614 22.14 20.22 31.44
N ALA A 615 21.84 21.34 32.13
CA ALA A 615 22.47 22.64 31.87
C ALA A 615 23.98 22.62 32.17
N ALA A 616 24.41 22.00 33.28
CA ALA A 616 25.82 21.88 33.65
C ALA A 616 26.60 21.01 32.63
N LEU A 617 25.98 19.96 32.09
CA LEU A 617 26.57 19.13 31.04
C LEU A 617 26.67 19.87 29.70
N LYS A 618 25.64 20.64 29.31
CA LYS A 618 25.65 21.50 28.12
C LYS A 618 26.72 22.60 28.23
N GLN A 619 26.85 23.28 29.37
CA GLN A 619 27.85 24.34 29.59
C GLN A 619 29.30 23.85 29.55
N ARG A 620 29.54 22.57 29.91
CA ARG A 620 30.87 21.95 29.80
C ARG A 620 31.29 21.68 28.36
N GLY A 621 30.40 21.85 27.37
CA GLY A 621 30.68 21.82 25.93
C GLY A 621 31.04 20.46 25.33
N LYS A 622 31.05 19.38 26.13
CA LYS A 622 31.67 18.10 25.75
C LYS A 622 30.71 17.03 25.25
N ILE A 623 29.39 17.23 25.37
CA ILE A 623 28.37 16.25 24.97
C ILE A 623 27.29 16.93 24.13
N ARG A 624 26.97 16.34 22.98
CA ARG A 624 25.93 16.77 22.05
C ARG A 624 24.87 15.68 21.94
N ILE A 625 23.59 16.06 21.88
CA ILE A 625 22.50 15.15 21.51
C ILE A 625 22.10 15.41 20.05
N ARG A 626 21.81 14.36 19.29
CA ARG A 626 21.26 14.45 17.93
C ARG A 626 20.21 13.37 17.67
N SER A 627 19.27 13.64 16.77
CA SER A 627 18.33 12.66 16.26
C SER A 627 19.00 11.64 15.31
N LEU A 628 18.27 10.57 14.99
CA LEU A 628 18.63 9.54 14.03
C LEU A 628 18.79 10.12 12.61
N ASN A 629 19.89 9.77 11.94
CA ASN A 629 20.09 10.14 10.54
C ASN A 629 19.60 9.05 9.58
N MET A 630 18.43 9.24 9.00
CA MET A 630 17.83 8.30 8.05
C MET A 630 18.67 8.03 6.79
N LYS A 631 19.55 8.96 6.39
CA LYS A 631 20.45 8.76 5.23
C LYS A 631 21.59 7.78 5.52
N LYS A 632 21.91 7.57 6.79
CA LYS A 632 22.96 6.66 7.27
C LYS A 632 22.37 5.55 8.13
N PHE A 633 21.13 5.15 7.85
CA PHE A 633 20.39 4.20 8.69
C PHE A 633 21.18 2.92 9.02
N PRO A 634 21.88 2.24 8.08
CA PRO A 634 22.70 1.08 8.42
C PRO A 634 23.81 1.38 9.46
N ASP A 635 24.51 2.51 9.31
CA ASP A 635 25.56 2.91 10.26
C ASP A 635 24.98 3.22 11.65
N GLU A 636 23.77 3.81 11.69
CA GLU A 636 23.08 4.11 12.94
C GLU A 636 22.61 2.85 13.66
N VAL A 637 22.19 1.81 12.91
CA VAL A 637 21.84 0.50 13.47
C VAL A 637 23.07 -0.16 14.10
N GLU A 638 24.25 -0.08 13.48
CA GLU A 638 25.50 -0.59 14.08
C GLU A 638 25.87 0.17 15.36
N ASN A 639 25.66 1.49 15.41
CA ASN A 639 25.85 2.28 16.64
C ASN A 639 24.91 1.84 17.77
N ILE A 640 23.62 1.66 17.47
CA ILE A 640 22.61 1.17 18.42
C ILE A 640 23.02 -0.22 18.92
N LYS A 641 23.37 -1.12 18.02
CA LYS A 641 23.76 -2.50 18.33
C LYS A 641 24.94 -2.57 19.29
N ARG A 642 25.98 -1.79 19.04
CA ARG A 642 27.14 -1.71 19.94
C ARG A 642 26.74 -1.24 21.33
N ILE A 643 26.02 -0.13 21.42
CA ILE A 643 25.66 0.45 22.72
C ILE A 643 24.68 -0.46 23.46
N TYR A 644 23.70 -1.06 22.76
CA TYR A 644 22.75 -2.01 23.33
C TYR A 644 23.48 -3.20 23.94
N ASN A 645 24.33 -3.87 23.17
CA ASN A 645 25.04 -5.05 23.63
C ASN A 645 25.98 -4.75 24.80
N GLU A 646 26.70 -3.63 24.81
CA GLU A 646 27.62 -3.28 25.90
C GLU A 646 26.91 -2.73 27.16
N ALA A 647 25.85 -1.94 26.99
CA ALA A 647 25.17 -1.30 28.13
C ALA A 647 24.19 -2.23 28.84
N TRP A 648 23.63 -3.23 28.14
CA TRP A 648 22.59 -4.11 28.67
C TRP A 648 23.10 -5.47 29.20
N GLN A 649 24.37 -5.85 28.94
CA GLN A 649 24.95 -7.09 29.49
C GLN A 649 24.67 -7.35 30.98
N PRO A 650 24.68 -6.36 31.89
CA PRO A 650 24.48 -6.61 33.31
C PRO A 650 23.03 -6.91 33.71
N ASN A 651 22.05 -6.76 32.81
CA ASN A 651 20.64 -6.92 33.13
C ASN A 651 20.24 -8.38 33.27
N TRP A 652 19.35 -8.66 34.23
CA TRP A 652 18.80 -10.00 34.45
C TRP A 652 18.07 -10.50 33.19
N GLY A 653 18.38 -11.72 32.77
CA GLY A 653 17.77 -12.36 31.60
C GLY A 653 18.23 -11.82 30.24
N PHE A 654 19.20 -10.90 30.20
CA PHE A 654 19.73 -10.36 28.95
C PHE A 654 20.45 -11.43 28.11
N VAL A 655 19.96 -11.63 26.89
CA VAL A 655 20.61 -12.46 25.88
C VAL A 655 21.00 -11.55 24.72
N PRO A 656 22.30 -11.46 24.36
CA PRO A 656 22.73 -10.61 23.26
C PRO A 656 22.10 -11.11 21.95
N MET A 657 21.44 -10.20 21.23
CA MET A 657 20.91 -10.48 19.90
C MET A 657 22.07 -10.59 18.90
N ASN A 658 21.93 -11.51 17.95
CA ASN A 658 22.86 -11.58 16.82
C ASN A 658 22.56 -10.48 15.79
N ASP A 659 23.48 -10.30 14.84
CA ASP A 659 23.41 -9.26 13.80
C ASP A 659 22.13 -9.32 12.97
N GLU A 660 21.66 -10.52 12.64
CA GLU A 660 20.49 -10.72 11.80
C GLU A 660 19.19 -10.39 12.56
N GLU A 661 19.10 -10.76 13.84
CA GLU A 661 17.99 -10.39 14.72
C GLU A 661 17.91 -8.88 14.92
N MET A 662 19.04 -8.24 15.22
CA MET A 662 19.09 -6.78 15.42
C MET A 662 18.68 -6.02 14.16
N ASN A 663 19.19 -6.44 13.00
CA ASN A 663 18.81 -5.84 11.73
C ASN A 663 17.31 -6.01 11.49
N THR A 664 16.79 -7.23 11.65
CA THR A 664 15.37 -7.55 11.47
C THR A 664 14.48 -6.65 12.34
N LEU A 665 14.77 -6.56 13.64
CA LEU A 665 14.05 -5.69 14.58
C LEU A 665 14.17 -4.20 14.22
N ALA A 666 15.35 -3.73 13.82
CA ALA A 666 15.55 -2.34 13.43
C ALA A 666 14.74 -1.95 12.18
N TYR A 667 14.69 -2.83 11.17
CA TYR A 667 13.91 -2.60 9.95
C TYR A 667 12.40 -2.68 10.18
N GLU A 668 11.94 -3.43 11.18
CA GLU A 668 10.54 -3.44 11.59
C GLU A 668 10.13 -2.15 12.28
N LEU A 669 10.92 -1.75 13.28
CA LEU A 669 10.69 -0.50 14.00
C LEU A 669 10.75 0.70 13.07
N LYS A 670 11.49 0.63 11.96
CA LYS A 670 11.57 1.68 10.93
C LYS A 670 10.21 2.12 10.40
N GLN A 671 9.21 1.23 10.37
CA GLN A 671 7.88 1.55 9.84
C GLN A 671 7.03 2.38 10.80
N ILE A 672 7.31 2.31 12.10
CA ILE A 672 6.51 2.95 13.16
C ILE A 672 7.30 3.99 13.98
N MET A 673 8.63 4.04 13.81
CA MET A 673 9.47 5.01 14.52
C MET A 673 9.37 6.40 13.89
N ASP A 674 9.48 7.42 14.75
CA ASP A 674 9.75 8.79 14.33
C ASP A 674 11.26 9.06 14.55
N PRO A 675 12.03 9.49 13.55
CA PRO A 675 13.47 9.71 13.69
C PRO A 675 13.86 10.69 14.80
N ASP A 676 12.99 11.63 15.16
CA ASP A 676 13.24 12.59 16.25
C ASP A 676 13.03 11.98 17.64
N LEU A 677 12.36 10.82 17.72
CA LEU A 677 12.21 10.04 18.96
C LEU A 677 13.32 8.99 19.11
N VAL A 678 14.36 9.06 18.27
CA VAL A 678 15.56 8.24 18.38
C VAL A 678 16.75 9.18 18.50
N VAL A 679 17.33 9.27 19.69
CA VAL A 679 18.36 10.26 20.00
C VAL A 679 19.67 9.60 20.42
N PHE A 680 20.78 10.19 20.01
CA PHE A 680 22.14 9.74 20.29
C PHE A 680 22.90 10.79 21.10
N ALA A 681 23.63 10.35 22.12
CA ALA A 681 24.58 11.16 22.85
C ALA A 681 25.98 10.98 22.27
N GLU A 682 26.58 12.06 21.77
CA GLU A 682 27.93 12.11 21.23
C GLU A 682 28.84 12.92 22.14
N LYS A 683 30.08 12.49 22.30
CA LYS A 683 31.08 13.19 23.11
C LYS A 683 32.23 13.65 22.25
N GLU A 684 32.67 14.89 22.46
CA GLU A 684 33.85 15.44 21.79
C GLU A 684 35.09 14.55 22.01
N GLY A 685 35.75 14.16 20.92
CA GLY A 685 36.92 13.28 20.92
C GLY A 685 36.61 11.78 20.92
N GLU A 686 35.34 11.37 20.80
CA GLU A 686 34.94 9.97 20.53
C GLU A 686 34.40 9.87 19.09
N ASP A 687 34.82 8.85 18.35
CA ASP A 687 34.45 8.68 16.92
C ASP A 687 33.02 8.12 16.71
N SER A 688 32.32 7.79 17.80
CA SER A 688 31.00 7.15 17.77
C SER A 688 30.13 7.56 18.95
N PRO A 689 28.79 7.48 18.84
CA PRO A 689 27.89 7.82 19.95
C PRO A 689 28.15 6.98 21.21
N ILE A 690 28.11 7.62 22.37
CA ILE A 690 28.39 7.00 23.67
C ILE A 690 27.12 6.59 24.44
N GLY A 691 25.95 6.95 23.92
CA GLY A 691 24.65 6.55 24.44
C GLY A 691 23.54 6.79 23.41
N PHE A 692 22.40 6.15 23.59
CA PHE A 692 21.21 6.37 22.77
C PHE A 692 19.93 6.16 23.60
N ALA A 693 18.83 6.71 23.10
CA ALA A 693 17.50 6.42 23.60
C ALA A 693 16.50 6.33 22.44
N LEU A 694 15.60 5.37 22.51
CA LEU A 694 14.62 5.03 21.47
C LEU A 694 13.22 5.03 22.07
N ALA A 695 12.37 5.90 21.55
CA ALA A 695 10.94 5.93 21.84
C ALA A 695 10.09 5.75 20.58
N VAL A 696 8.90 5.21 20.76
CA VAL A 696 7.88 5.07 19.71
C VAL A 696 6.58 5.71 20.16
N PRO A 697 5.80 6.33 19.26
CA PRO A 697 4.46 6.80 19.58
C PRO A 697 3.58 5.67 20.13
N ASN A 698 2.71 5.95 21.10
CA ASN A 698 1.82 4.95 21.66
C ASN A 698 0.61 4.70 20.72
N ILE A 699 0.86 3.97 19.65
CA ILE A 699 -0.13 3.68 18.59
C ILE A 699 -1.41 3.01 19.10
N ASN A 700 -1.34 2.31 20.24
CA ASN A 700 -2.50 1.66 20.87
C ASN A 700 -3.62 2.64 21.23
N GLN A 701 -3.30 3.92 21.48
CA GLN A 701 -4.31 4.97 21.70
C GLN A 701 -5.17 5.21 20.46
N ALA A 702 -4.54 5.24 19.29
CA ALA A 702 -5.24 5.43 18.03
C ALA A 702 -6.03 4.17 17.63
N LEU A 703 -5.47 2.98 17.87
CA LEU A 703 -6.16 1.70 17.64
C LEU A 703 -7.42 1.57 18.51
N ARG A 704 -7.34 1.90 19.81
CA ARG A 704 -8.49 1.84 20.74
C ARG A 704 -9.64 2.74 20.34
N LYS A 705 -9.35 3.94 19.83
CA LYS A 705 -10.39 4.93 19.46
C LYS A 705 -11.05 4.66 18.12
N GLY A 706 -10.53 3.68 17.36
CA GLY A 706 -11.03 3.31 16.05
C GLY A 706 -12.10 2.24 16.07
N LYS A 707 -12.33 1.61 14.92
CA LYS A 707 -13.23 0.46 14.79
C LYS A 707 -12.58 -0.80 15.39
N PRO A 708 -13.35 -1.76 15.93
CA PRO A 708 -12.82 -3.07 16.29
C PRO A 708 -12.01 -3.66 15.14
N ILE A 709 -10.80 -4.14 15.43
CA ILE A 709 -9.88 -4.68 14.42
C ILE A 709 -10.14 -6.19 14.33
N PRO A 710 -10.80 -6.68 13.27
CA PRO A 710 -11.07 -8.11 13.13
C PRO A 710 -9.78 -8.89 12.82
N PRO A 711 -9.77 -10.22 13.01
CA PRO A 711 -8.73 -11.06 12.41
C PRO A 711 -8.90 -11.16 10.88
N GLY A 712 -7.91 -11.73 10.20
CA GLY A 712 -7.91 -12.01 8.77
C GLY A 712 -7.62 -10.80 7.87
N ALA A 713 -8.11 -10.86 6.63
CA ALA A 713 -7.76 -9.89 5.58
C ALA A 713 -8.13 -8.43 5.92
N LYS A 714 -9.10 -8.22 6.84
CA LYS A 714 -9.52 -6.89 7.30
C LYS A 714 -8.66 -6.34 8.45
N ASN A 715 -7.80 -7.15 9.07
CA ASN A 715 -7.00 -6.78 10.26
C ASN A 715 -6.11 -5.56 9.99
N LEU A 716 -5.14 -5.72 9.08
CA LEU A 716 -4.16 -4.69 8.76
C LEU A 716 -4.79 -3.40 8.18
N PRO A 717 -5.71 -3.45 7.18
CA PRO A 717 -6.34 -2.22 6.68
C PRO A 717 -7.20 -1.51 7.74
N THR A 718 -7.88 -2.24 8.64
CA THR A 718 -8.64 -1.59 9.74
C THR A 718 -7.70 -0.92 10.73
N ALA A 719 -6.60 -1.59 11.11
CA ALA A 719 -5.60 -1.01 12.01
C ALA A 719 -4.96 0.25 11.41
N ILE A 720 -4.58 0.23 10.13
CA ILE A 720 -3.99 1.40 9.45
C ILE A 720 -5.02 2.53 9.34
N MET A 721 -6.28 2.23 9.01
CA MET A 721 -7.35 3.23 8.99
C MET A 721 -7.56 3.87 10.37
N ASN A 722 -7.58 3.06 11.43
CA ASN A 722 -7.67 3.56 12.79
C ASN A 722 -6.48 4.46 13.14
N LEU A 723 -5.26 4.07 12.76
CA LEU A 723 -4.05 4.87 12.94
C LEU A 723 -4.13 6.21 12.21
N MET A 724 -4.53 6.21 10.93
CA MET A 724 -4.63 7.43 10.13
C MET A 724 -5.71 8.37 10.66
N THR A 725 -6.90 7.85 10.95
CA THR A 725 -8.05 8.66 11.41
C THR A 725 -7.88 9.18 12.84
N ASN A 726 -7.10 8.50 13.67
CA ASN A 726 -6.91 8.84 15.08
C ASN A 726 -5.47 9.25 15.43
N LYS A 727 -4.58 9.49 14.45
CA LYS A 727 -3.18 9.85 14.68
C LYS A 727 -3.02 11.05 15.62
N LYS A 728 -3.84 12.09 15.42
CA LYS A 728 -3.84 13.32 16.24
C LYS A 728 -4.30 13.11 17.69
N LYS A 729 -4.79 11.91 18.04
CA LYS A 729 -5.20 11.53 19.40
C LYS A 729 -4.08 10.83 20.18
N ILE A 730 -2.93 10.58 19.57
CA ILE A 730 -1.76 10.01 20.25
C ILE A 730 -1.11 11.13 21.05
N ASP A 731 -1.21 11.06 22.38
CA ASP A 731 -0.65 12.03 23.33
C ASP A 731 0.48 11.44 24.19
N ALA A 732 0.84 10.18 23.94
CA ALA A 732 1.86 9.44 24.68
C ALA A 732 2.86 8.74 23.76
N MET A 733 4.08 8.54 24.26
CA MET A 733 5.11 7.69 23.66
C MET A 733 5.59 6.62 24.65
N ARG A 734 6.14 5.51 24.14
CA ARG A 734 6.85 4.52 24.94
C ARG A 734 8.33 4.60 24.66
N ILE A 735 9.12 4.77 25.71
CA ILE A 735 10.59 4.70 25.69
C ILE A 735 10.96 3.22 25.85
N ILE A 736 11.30 2.58 24.75
CA ILE A 736 11.54 1.12 24.67
C ILE A 736 12.91 0.79 25.26
N THR A 737 13.93 1.57 24.89
CA THR A 737 15.30 1.30 25.31
C THR A 737 16.11 2.58 25.43
N LEU A 738 17.01 2.58 26.42
CA LEU A 738 18.02 3.60 26.64
C LEU A 738 19.30 2.88 27.05
N GLY A 739 20.41 3.26 26.45
CA GLY A 739 21.72 2.70 26.74
C GLY A 739 22.77 3.79 26.83
N VAL A 740 23.62 3.72 27.84
CA VAL A 740 24.84 4.52 27.94
C VAL A 740 25.98 3.57 28.23
N LEU A 741 27.07 3.67 27.45
CA LEU A 741 28.23 2.78 27.60
C LEU A 741 28.77 2.82 29.04
N PRO A 742 29.25 1.69 29.62
CA PRO A 742 29.64 1.60 31.03
C PRO A 742 30.61 2.69 31.53
N LYS A 743 31.61 3.07 30.71
CA LYS A 743 32.57 4.17 30.99
C LYS A 743 31.89 5.54 31.23
N TYR A 744 30.66 5.70 30.79
CA TYR A 744 29.92 6.95 30.73
C TYR A 744 28.66 6.99 31.61
N GLN A 745 28.33 5.87 32.28
CA GLN A 745 27.21 5.78 33.23
C GLN A 745 27.45 6.64 34.48
N ALA A 746 26.37 6.98 35.18
CA ALA A 746 26.36 7.83 36.38
C ALA A 746 26.96 9.25 36.19
N LYS A 747 27.06 9.74 34.94
CA LYS A 747 27.53 11.09 34.60
C LYS A 747 26.42 12.06 34.16
N GLY A 748 25.15 11.64 34.24
CA GLY A 748 23.97 12.45 33.89
C GLY A 748 23.61 12.47 32.40
N ILE A 749 24.17 11.57 31.60
CA ILE A 749 23.90 11.46 30.14
C ILE A 749 22.52 10.85 29.88
N ASP A 750 22.15 9.86 30.68
CA ASP A 750 20.80 9.30 30.78
C ASP A 750 19.74 10.40 31.00
N ALA A 751 19.97 11.31 31.93
CA ALA A 751 19.07 12.45 32.16
C ALA A 751 19.00 13.42 30.97
N MET A 752 20.09 13.60 30.22
CA MET A 752 20.09 14.39 28.98
C MET A 752 19.27 13.71 27.87
N LEU A 753 19.42 12.40 27.70
CA LEU A 753 18.67 11.62 26.71
C LEU A 753 17.17 11.63 27.01
N TYR A 754 16.78 11.40 28.26
CA TYR A 754 15.37 11.49 28.68
C TYR A 754 14.77 12.87 28.47
N ARG A 755 15.51 13.92 28.85
CA ARG A 755 15.07 15.30 28.66
C ARG A 755 14.85 15.60 27.18
N GLU A 756 15.82 15.26 26.33
CA GLU A 756 15.72 15.50 24.89
C GLU A 756 14.52 14.74 24.30
N LEU A 757 14.36 13.44 24.62
CA LEU A 757 13.21 12.66 24.15
C LEU A 757 11.87 13.30 24.54
N MET A 758 11.73 13.75 25.79
CA MET A 758 10.51 14.42 26.24
C MET A 758 10.29 15.77 25.54
N GLU A 759 11.34 16.57 25.34
CA GLU A 759 11.24 17.84 24.59
C GLU A 759 10.82 17.59 23.12
N GLN A 760 11.39 16.57 22.46
CA GLN A 760 11.02 16.15 21.10
C GLN A 760 9.58 15.59 21.02
N GLY A 761 9.17 14.80 22.01
CA GLY A 761 7.81 14.27 22.12
C GLY A 761 6.77 15.38 22.26
N VAL A 762 7.00 16.33 23.16
CA VAL A 762 6.11 17.49 23.39
C VAL A 762 5.99 18.36 22.14
N ALA A 763 7.10 18.58 21.42
CA ALA A 763 7.08 19.31 20.15
C ALA A 763 6.16 18.65 19.09
N LYS A 764 5.85 17.37 19.26
CA LYS A 764 4.94 16.57 18.42
C LYS A 764 3.58 16.28 19.07
N GLY A 765 3.26 16.92 20.19
CA GLY A 765 1.99 16.76 20.91
C GLY A 765 1.92 15.55 21.85
N MET A 766 3.03 14.88 22.12
CA MET A 766 3.12 13.77 23.07
C MET A 766 3.68 14.28 24.41
N GLU A 767 2.79 14.57 25.35
CA GLU A 767 3.14 15.10 26.68
C GLU A 767 3.39 13.98 27.72
N LYS A 768 3.05 12.74 27.37
CA LYS A 768 3.18 11.56 28.23
C LYS A 768 4.24 10.60 27.71
N GLY A 769 4.96 9.96 28.62
CA GLY A 769 5.93 8.91 28.36
C GLY A 769 5.66 7.68 29.22
N GLU A 770 5.92 6.50 28.67
CA GLU A 770 6.10 5.28 29.46
C GLU A 770 7.53 4.77 29.29
N ALA A 771 8.31 4.69 30.38
CA ALA A 771 9.59 4.01 30.38
C ALA A 771 9.42 2.57 30.87
N SER A 772 9.61 1.59 29.97
CA SER A 772 9.36 0.17 30.24
C SER A 772 10.15 -0.75 29.29
N TRP A 773 10.61 -1.93 29.72
CA TRP A 773 10.56 -2.48 31.07
C TRP A 773 11.78 -2.06 31.89
N VAL A 774 11.57 -1.74 33.17
CA VAL A 774 12.65 -1.49 34.11
C VAL A 774 12.64 -2.57 35.18
N LEU A 775 13.75 -3.30 35.35
CA LEU A 775 13.86 -4.32 36.41
C LEU A 775 13.72 -3.66 37.79
N GLU A 776 13.04 -4.32 38.72
CA GLU A 776 12.85 -3.80 40.09
C GLU A 776 14.17 -3.56 40.84
N ASP A 777 15.21 -4.32 40.52
CA ASP A 777 16.56 -4.23 41.09
C ASP A 777 17.50 -3.30 40.30
N ASN A 778 17.05 -2.71 39.17
CA ASN A 778 17.82 -1.72 38.43
C ASN A 778 17.77 -0.35 39.12
N THR A 779 18.53 -0.23 40.20
CA THR A 779 18.59 0.97 41.05
C THR A 779 18.94 2.24 40.28
N MET A 780 19.74 2.15 39.21
CA MET A 780 20.11 3.31 38.39
C MET A 780 18.89 3.86 37.64
N MET A 781 18.18 3.00 36.92
CA MET A 781 17.02 3.39 36.12
C MET A 781 15.82 3.78 37.00
N ASN A 782 15.59 3.06 38.11
CA ASN A 782 14.52 3.40 39.06
C ASN A 782 14.76 4.77 39.70
N ARG A 783 16.00 5.11 40.10
CA ARG A 783 16.35 6.46 40.59
C ARG A 783 16.23 7.53 39.51
N ALA A 784 16.55 7.21 38.25
CA ALA A 784 16.38 8.15 37.14
C ALA A 784 14.90 8.47 36.90
N ALA A 785 14.02 7.47 36.98
CA ALA A 785 12.58 7.64 36.90
C ALA A 785 12.04 8.48 38.08
N GLU A 786 12.45 8.20 39.32
CA GLU A 786 12.09 8.99 40.50
C GLU A 786 12.55 10.46 40.36
N MET A 787 13.73 10.71 39.79
CA MET A 787 14.23 12.07 39.52
C MET A 787 13.39 12.84 38.50
N MET A 788 12.64 12.13 37.66
CA MET A 788 11.67 12.68 36.70
C MET A 788 10.26 12.76 37.29
N ASN A 789 10.07 12.65 38.61
CA ASN A 789 8.74 12.56 39.24
C ASN A 789 7.85 11.48 38.58
N ALA A 790 8.44 10.41 38.04
CA ALA A 790 7.69 9.36 37.37
C ALA A 790 7.00 8.44 38.39
N GLU A 791 5.84 7.89 38.01
CA GLU A 791 5.06 6.98 38.85
C GLU A 791 5.11 5.54 38.30
N ALA A 792 5.42 4.56 39.16
CA ALA A 792 5.32 3.15 38.82
C ALA A 792 3.85 2.70 38.79
N TYR A 793 3.20 2.94 37.64
CA TYR A 793 1.76 2.77 37.48
C TYR A 793 1.36 1.37 36.98
N LYS A 794 2.24 0.67 36.25
CA LYS A 794 2.08 -0.76 35.90
C LYS A 794 3.25 -1.59 36.38
N VAL A 795 2.95 -2.81 36.78
CA VAL A 795 3.94 -3.82 37.16
C VAL A 795 3.63 -5.10 36.40
N TYR A 796 4.67 -5.72 35.83
CA TYR A 796 4.60 -7.00 35.16
C TYR A 796 5.42 -8.04 35.93
N GLY A 797 4.95 -9.28 35.96
CA GLY A 797 5.57 -10.40 36.66
C GLY A 797 6.02 -11.47 35.68
N VAL A 798 7.27 -11.91 35.85
CA VAL A 798 7.79 -13.16 35.27
C VAL A 798 7.77 -14.21 36.37
N TYR A 799 7.22 -15.37 36.05
CA TYR A 799 7.01 -16.49 36.95
C TYR A 799 7.92 -17.66 36.60
N GLU A 800 8.25 -18.47 37.59
CA GLU A 800 9.09 -19.66 37.44
C GLU A 800 8.51 -20.87 38.19
N LYS A 801 8.78 -22.06 37.66
CA LYS A 801 8.48 -23.34 38.32
C LYS A 801 9.60 -24.35 38.04
N SER A 802 10.04 -25.08 39.05
CA SER A 802 10.95 -26.22 38.87
C SER A 802 10.25 -27.40 38.19
N LEU A 803 10.95 -28.09 37.28
CA LEU A 803 10.42 -29.19 36.47
C LEU A 803 10.69 -30.57 37.08
#